data_AF-A0A1H2DT75-F1
#
_entry.id   AF-A0A1H2DT75-F1
#
_cell.length_a   1.000
_cell.length_b   1.000
_cell.length_c   1.000
_cell.angle_alpha   90.00
_cell.angle_beta   90.00
_cell.angle_gamma   90.00
#
_symmetry.space_group_name_H-M   'P 1'
#
loop_
_entity.id
_entity.type
_entity.pdbx_description
1 polymer ?
#
loop_
_entity_poly.entity_id
_entity_poly.type
_entity_poly.pdbx_seq_one_letter_code
_entity_poly.pdbx_strand_id
1 'polypeptide(L)'
;MAIIKFFLDDLDGSNGFRIDEVAQDYRFGNSVSNAGDMNGDGFDDFIIGAFGGPRGEPYSGYDYISGSSYVVFGKASGFDATVDLSDLDGSNGFRLDKRGLYDFFGVSVSTAGDVNGDGFDDVIVGGLESVSNRVGFGSSYVVYGKASGFDATVDLSDLDGSDGFRLDGEEKIGRLNTSVSNAGDVNGDGFDDVIVSGGYYADSNELNSGSSYIVFGKASGIDATVDLSDLDGNDGFRLDGEERYDRAGSAVSTAGDVNGDGFDDVIVGAFGADSNGSNSGSSYVVFGKASGFDAAMNLSALDGSNGFRLDGEVGSRSGSSVSPAGDVNGDGFDDLIIGVPYAAPNGYNSGSSYVVFGKSSDFDATMRLSDLDGSNGFRLDGEMSHERLGRDVSAAGDVNGDGFDDVIIAVSGSSSTYLVFGQATGFDGSVNLMTLMRKSSAYFGTVSSVSGAGDVNGDGFDDLMIGVPGGLAVDQYGYFRDTPSITYVVFGSSDFGGDQVDFPGTPGDDIFTGTKAAESFEGGDGNDRMIGRGGADSFDSGAGNDYIRILGDDFQFVDGGLGTDILGLAGSGYNLDLSNVIDNIHGIETIALYGVGDNMVTLTAQDVIDLSQETNTLKIKGNAGDRVVGLSSGWTDGGVHGNFHTYTQGEAVLLIGVDVTTDFPIA
;
A
#
# COMPACT_ATOMS: atom_id res chain seq x y z
N MET A 1 -12.68 -17.77 -5.89
CA MET A 1 -11.72 -17.16 -6.83
C MET A 1 -10.50 -16.92 -5.96
N ALA A 2 -9.36 -17.51 -6.35
CA ALA A 2 -8.28 -17.82 -5.40
C ALA A 2 -7.76 -16.55 -4.74
N ILE A 3 -7.48 -16.60 -3.43
CA ILE A 3 -6.74 -15.54 -2.77
C ILE A 3 -5.31 -15.60 -3.30
N ILE A 4 -4.88 -14.59 -4.08
CA ILE A 4 -3.47 -14.49 -4.47
C ILE A 4 -2.74 -13.85 -3.31
N LYS A 5 -2.18 -14.67 -2.43
CA LYS A 5 -1.26 -14.18 -1.40
C LYS A 5 0.11 -14.02 -2.03
N PHE A 6 0.56 -12.78 -2.13
CA PHE A 6 1.89 -12.44 -2.63
C PHE A 6 2.80 -12.15 -1.44
N PHE A 7 3.86 -12.91 -1.24
CA PHE A 7 4.80 -12.59 -0.17
C PHE A 7 5.87 -11.66 -0.73
N LEU A 8 6.05 -10.50 -0.09
CA LEU A 8 7.07 -9.52 -0.50
C LEU A 8 8.51 -10.07 -0.42
N ASP A 9 8.71 -11.12 0.36
CA ASP A 9 10.00 -11.81 0.46
C ASP A 9 10.31 -12.69 -0.78
N ASP A 10 9.29 -12.99 -1.61
CA ASP A 10 9.43 -13.77 -2.84
C ASP A 10 9.86 -12.92 -4.06
N LEU A 11 10.12 -11.63 -3.85
CA LEU A 11 10.54 -10.71 -4.91
C LEU A 11 11.96 -11.03 -5.39
N ASP A 12 12.10 -11.38 -6.67
CA ASP A 12 13.35 -11.89 -7.25
C ASP A 12 13.89 -11.07 -8.44
N GLY A 13 13.25 -9.94 -8.75
CA GLY A 13 13.55 -9.09 -9.90
C GLY A 13 12.72 -9.39 -11.15
N SER A 14 12.03 -10.54 -11.19
CA SER A 14 11.12 -10.91 -12.29
C SER A 14 9.64 -10.68 -11.99
N ASN A 15 9.27 -10.63 -10.71
CA ASN A 15 7.92 -10.36 -10.19
C ASN A 15 7.87 -9.05 -9.36
N GLY A 16 8.95 -8.28 -9.40
CA GLY A 16 9.17 -7.07 -8.61
C GLY A 16 10.49 -7.14 -7.84
N PHE A 17 10.75 -6.15 -7.00
CA PHE A 17 12.03 -6.01 -6.30
C PHE A 17 11.86 -5.21 -5.00
N ARG A 18 12.83 -5.36 -4.10
CA ARG A 18 12.93 -4.53 -2.89
C ARG A 18 13.97 -3.43 -3.04
N ILE A 19 13.77 -2.36 -2.27
CA ILE A 19 14.66 -1.21 -2.19
C ILE A 19 14.95 -0.97 -0.71
N ASP A 20 16.21 -1.14 -0.34
CA ASP A 20 16.66 -0.98 1.03
C ASP A 20 17.05 0.49 1.30
N GLU A 21 16.85 0.95 2.54
CA GLU A 21 17.24 2.32 2.92
C GLU A 21 18.75 2.58 2.73
N VAL A 22 19.09 3.79 2.26
CA VAL A 22 20.47 4.27 2.26
C VAL A 22 20.83 4.74 3.67
N ALA A 23 22.02 4.38 4.14
CA ALA A 23 22.49 4.63 5.50
C ALA A 23 22.57 6.14 5.85
N GLN A 24 21.45 6.73 6.29
CA GLN A 24 21.24 8.02 6.97
C GLN A 24 19.79 8.51 6.82
N ASP A 25 18.98 7.92 5.93
CA ASP A 25 17.65 8.45 5.62
C ASP A 25 16.57 7.84 6.52
N TYR A 26 16.20 8.58 7.56
CA TYR A 26 15.18 8.15 8.51
C TYR A 26 13.79 8.18 7.85
N ARG A 27 13.01 7.10 8.05
CA ARG A 27 11.66 6.92 7.48
C ARG A 27 11.62 6.97 5.94
N PHE A 28 12.57 6.30 5.29
CA PHE A 28 12.50 5.98 3.87
C PHE A 28 11.21 5.20 3.55
N GLY A 29 10.60 5.42 2.39
CA GLY A 29 9.30 4.81 2.05
C GLY A 29 8.12 5.37 2.85
N ASN A 30 8.25 6.57 3.46
CA ASN A 30 7.13 7.18 4.18
C ASN A 30 6.01 7.66 3.25
N SER A 31 6.38 8.02 2.02
CA SER A 31 5.50 8.36 0.91
C SER A 31 6.15 7.81 -0.37
N VAL A 32 5.35 7.16 -1.22
CA VAL A 32 5.75 6.60 -2.51
C VAL A 32 4.74 7.05 -3.56
N SER A 33 5.16 7.18 -4.83
CA SER A 33 4.27 7.51 -5.94
C SER A 33 4.93 7.20 -7.29
N ASN A 34 4.13 6.96 -8.33
CA ASN A 34 4.57 7.10 -9.73
C ASN A 34 5.17 8.51 -9.95
N ALA A 35 6.16 8.59 -10.84
CA ALA A 35 6.76 9.83 -11.33
C ALA A 35 6.46 10.11 -12.82
N GLY A 36 5.72 9.21 -13.49
CA GLY A 36 5.50 9.25 -14.93
C GLY A 36 6.79 8.96 -15.71
N ASP A 37 6.83 9.21 -17.01
CA ASP A 37 8.02 9.09 -17.84
C ASP A 37 8.85 10.38 -17.79
N MET A 38 9.60 10.57 -16.70
CA MET A 38 10.41 11.79 -16.50
C MET A 38 11.55 11.92 -17.51
N ASN A 39 11.98 10.79 -18.08
CA ASN A 39 13.18 10.73 -18.92
C ASN A 39 12.86 10.47 -20.41
N GLY A 40 11.59 10.22 -20.74
CA GLY A 40 11.06 10.04 -22.08
C GLY A 40 11.51 8.75 -22.76
N ASP A 41 11.82 7.70 -21.99
CA ASP A 41 12.22 6.40 -22.54
C ASP A 41 11.06 5.41 -22.71
N GLY A 42 9.85 5.83 -22.33
CA GLY A 42 8.59 5.12 -22.52
C GLY A 42 8.29 4.10 -21.43
N PHE A 43 8.95 4.19 -20.28
CA PHE A 43 8.64 3.42 -19.07
C PHE A 43 8.25 4.41 -17.98
N ASP A 44 7.33 4.00 -17.10
CA ASP A 44 7.06 4.80 -15.92
C ASP A 44 8.25 4.80 -14.96
N ASP A 45 8.56 5.96 -14.41
CA ASP A 45 9.54 6.18 -13.37
C ASP A 45 8.83 6.28 -12.01
N PHE A 46 9.55 6.18 -10.89
CA PHE A 46 8.90 6.30 -9.59
C PHE A 46 9.70 7.09 -8.57
N ILE A 47 8.98 7.66 -7.58
CA ILE A 47 9.55 8.52 -6.54
C ILE A 47 9.30 7.99 -5.13
N ILE A 48 10.34 8.04 -4.29
CA ILE A 48 10.31 7.59 -2.89
C ILE A 48 10.75 8.72 -1.97
N GLY A 49 9.89 9.07 -1.01
CA GLY A 49 10.14 10.05 0.03
C GLY A 49 10.79 9.45 1.28
N ALA A 50 11.80 10.15 1.81
CA ALA A 50 12.42 9.88 3.10
C ALA A 50 12.43 11.15 3.95
N PHE A 51 11.48 11.24 4.87
CA PHE A 51 11.19 12.46 5.65
C PHE A 51 12.35 12.98 6.53
N GLY A 52 13.36 12.15 6.82
CA GLY A 52 14.44 12.48 7.73
C GLY A 52 13.97 12.47 9.20
N GLY A 53 14.86 12.83 10.12
CA GLY A 53 14.55 12.74 11.56
C GLY A 53 15.73 12.85 12.52
N PRO A 54 15.45 12.98 13.83
CA PRO A 54 16.48 12.99 14.85
C PRO A 54 17.10 11.58 15.00
N ARG A 55 18.42 11.48 14.81
CA ARG A 55 19.21 10.27 15.06
C ARG A 55 20.03 10.46 16.34
N GLY A 56 19.93 9.50 17.29
CA GLY A 56 20.79 9.46 18.48
C GLY A 56 20.12 8.99 19.77
N GLU A 57 20.92 8.36 20.64
CA GLU A 57 20.57 7.99 22.01
C GLU A 57 20.13 9.24 22.81
N PRO A 58 19.15 9.13 23.72
CA PRO A 58 18.54 10.27 24.44
C PRO A 58 19.53 11.10 25.30
N TYR A 59 20.80 10.68 25.40
CA TYR A 59 21.84 11.29 26.23
C TYR A 59 23.00 11.95 25.47
N SER A 60 23.09 11.86 24.13
CA SER A 60 24.23 12.38 23.35
C SER A 60 23.91 13.52 22.37
N GLY A 61 22.73 14.13 22.44
CA GLY A 61 22.30 15.15 21.49
C GLY A 61 21.79 14.51 20.19
N TYR A 62 20.67 15.02 19.69
CA TYR A 62 20.08 14.54 18.43
C TYR A 62 20.82 15.18 17.25
N ASP A 63 21.42 14.36 16.38
CA ASP A 63 21.80 14.79 15.04
C ASP A 63 20.52 14.78 14.20
N TYR A 64 20.05 15.95 13.79
CA TYR A 64 18.90 16.06 12.89
C TYR A 64 19.38 15.85 11.46
N ILE A 65 18.90 14.78 10.83
CA ILE A 65 19.18 14.48 9.44
C ILE A 65 18.07 15.10 8.61
N SER A 66 18.46 15.88 7.59
CA SER A 66 17.53 16.42 6.60
C SER A 66 16.86 15.28 5.84
N GLY A 67 15.66 15.52 5.31
CA GLY A 67 14.98 14.55 4.45
C GLY A 67 15.76 14.23 3.18
N SER A 68 15.25 13.35 2.34
CA SER A 68 15.73 13.06 0.97
C SER A 68 14.59 12.49 0.14
N SER A 69 14.68 12.56 -1.18
CA SER A 69 13.77 11.83 -2.06
C SER A 69 14.56 11.23 -3.21
N TYR A 70 14.02 10.18 -3.82
CA TYR A 70 14.70 9.39 -4.83
C TYR A 70 13.78 9.18 -6.00
N VAL A 71 14.23 9.55 -7.19
CA VAL A 71 13.59 9.16 -8.44
C VAL A 71 14.40 8.01 -9.02
N VAL A 72 13.73 6.94 -9.42
CA VAL A 72 14.34 5.77 -10.06
C VAL A 72 13.67 5.58 -11.40
N PHE A 73 14.49 5.40 -12.45
CA PHE A 73 13.95 5.26 -13.80
C PHE A 73 13.51 3.83 -14.11
N GLY A 74 12.35 3.71 -14.78
CA GLY A 74 11.84 2.47 -15.36
C GLY A 74 12.78 1.91 -16.42
N LYS A 75 12.65 0.61 -16.74
CA LYS A 75 13.45 -0.03 -17.80
C LYS A 75 12.95 -1.41 -18.21
N ALA A 76 12.98 -1.66 -19.53
CA ALA A 76 12.74 -2.98 -20.12
C ALA A 76 13.73 -4.09 -19.74
N SER A 77 14.91 -3.76 -19.20
CA SER A 77 15.91 -4.80 -18.88
C SER A 77 15.56 -5.60 -17.61
N GLY A 78 14.49 -5.23 -16.93
CA GLY A 78 14.15 -5.72 -15.60
C GLY A 78 15.08 -5.16 -14.52
N PHE A 79 14.74 -5.47 -13.27
CA PHE A 79 15.45 -5.04 -12.07
C PHE A 79 16.10 -6.25 -11.37
N ASP A 80 17.16 -5.99 -10.61
CA ASP A 80 17.66 -7.00 -9.69
C ASP A 80 16.68 -7.12 -8.51
N ALA A 81 16.63 -8.28 -7.85
CA ALA A 81 15.78 -8.51 -6.67
C ALA A 81 15.93 -7.45 -5.56
N THR A 82 17.09 -6.78 -5.50
CA THR A 82 17.35 -5.65 -4.62
C THR A 82 18.00 -4.52 -5.42
N VAL A 83 17.44 -3.31 -5.33
CA VAL A 83 17.98 -2.11 -5.94
C VAL A 83 18.70 -1.27 -4.87
N ASP A 84 19.96 -0.91 -5.13
CA ASP A 84 20.77 -0.04 -4.28
C ASP A 84 20.70 1.40 -4.78
N LEU A 85 20.04 2.28 -4.01
CA LEU A 85 19.88 3.69 -4.38
C LEU A 85 21.20 4.49 -4.35
N SER A 86 22.28 3.94 -3.79
CA SER A 86 23.60 4.57 -3.89
C SER A 86 24.24 4.45 -5.28
N ASP A 87 23.68 3.60 -6.14
CA ASP A 87 24.11 3.45 -7.54
C ASP A 87 23.40 4.42 -8.50
N LEU A 88 22.52 5.30 -7.99
CA LEU A 88 21.89 6.33 -8.82
C LEU A 88 22.92 7.33 -9.34
N ASP A 89 22.97 7.51 -10.66
CA ASP A 89 24.01 8.31 -11.34
C ASP A 89 23.47 9.37 -12.31
N GLY A 90 22.15 9.53 -12.38
CA GLY A 90 21.45 10.42 -13.32
C GLY A 90 21.06 9.76 -14.64
N SER A 91 21.51 8.53 -14.91
CA SER A 91 21.07 7.73 -16.06
C SER A 91 20.08 6.61 -15.71
N ASN A 92 19.96 6.28 -14.42
CA ASN A 92 19.08 5.26 -13.85
C ASN A 92 18.18 5.83 -12.73
N GLY A 93 18.08 7.17 -12.67
CA GLY A 93 17.45 7.91 -11.59
C GLY A 93 18.44 8.83 -10.86
N PHE A 94 17.94 9.56 -9.86
CA PHE A 94 18.71 10.57 -9.13
C PHE A 94 18.15 10.81 -7.71
N ARG A 95 19.00 11.35 -6.83
CA ARG A 95 18.63 11.79 -5.49
C ARG A 95 18.23 13.27 -5.50
N LEU A 96 17.13 13.60 -4.85
CA LEU A 96 16.72 14.97 -4.54
C LEU A 96 17.16 15.32 -3.12
N ASP A 97 17.91 16.41 -2.99
CA ASP A 97 18.42 16.92 -1.71
C ASP A 97 18.05 18.39 -1.49
N LYS A 98 18.06 18.85 -0.23
CA LYS A 98 17.98 20.26 0.11
C LYS A 98 19.07 20.65 1.11
N ARG A 99 19.81 21.72 0.80
CA ARG A 99 20.85 22.27 1.71
C ARG A 99 20.23 23.05 2.88
N GLY A 100 20.18 22.44 4.06
CA GLY A 100 19.81 23.13 5.31
C GLY A 100 19.75 22.20 6.52
N LEU A 101 20.12 22.69 7.72
CA LEU A 101 19.86 21.97 8.98
C LEU A 101 18.37 22.13 9.31
N TYR A 102 17.70 21.04 9.72
CA TYR A 102 16.28 21.01 10.13
C TYR A 102 15.23 21.13 9.01
N ASP A 103 15.59 20.79 7.78
CA ASP A 103 14.64 20.70 6.67
C ASP A 103 14.16 19.26 6.50
N PHE A 104 12.89 19.01 6.85
CA PHE A 104 12.27 17.71 6.69
C PHE A 104 11.49 17.66 5.37
N PHE A 105 12.13 17.25 4.28
CA PHE A 105 11.50 17.11 2.96
C PHE A 105 11.34 15.65 2.55
N GLY A 106 10.54 15.37 1.52
CA GLY A 106 10.12 14.00 1.22
C GLY A 106 9.05 13.50 2.19
N VAL A 107 8.25 14.41 2.77
CA VAL A 107 7.08 14.09 3.62
C VAL A 107 5.98 13.45 2.79
N SER A 108 5.81 13.99 1.58
CA SER A 108 4.83 13.62 0.57
C SER A 108 5.52 13.83 -0.77
N VAL A 109 5.42 12.84 -1.65
CA VAL A 109 5.92 12.89 -3.02
C VAL A 109 4.80 12.47 -3.96
N SER A 110 4.81 12.98 -5.18
CA SER A 110 3.89 12.59 -6.25
C SER A 110 4.48 12.94 -7.61
N THR A 111 4.00 12.32 -8.68
CA THR A 111 4.06 12.93 -10.01
C THR A 111 3.38 14.31 -9.97
N ALA A 112 3.86 15.22 -10.80
CA ALA A 112 3.25 16.51 -11.07
C ALA A 112 2.62 16.56 -12.47
N GLY A 113 2.75 15.48 -13.28
CA GLY A 113 2.42 15.49 -14.71
C GLY A 113 3.37 16.39 -15.50
N ASP A 114 3.03 16.74 -16.73
CA ASP A 114 3.80 17.66 -17.57
C ASP A 114 3.37 19.12 -17.33
N VAL A 115 3.88 19.70 -16.24
CA VAL A 115 3.49 21.05 -15.78
C VAL A 115 3.99 22.13 -16.74
N ASN A 116 5.06 21.83 -17.47
CA ASN A 116 5.70 22.77 -18.39
C ASN A 116 5.40 22.49 -19.88
N GLY A 117 4.69 21.41 -20.20
CA GLY A 117 4.27 21.03 -21.55
C GLY A 117 5.42 20.69 -22.50
N ASP A 118 6.54 20.18 -21.99
CA ASP A 118 7.69 19.77 -22.81
C ASP A 118 7.67 18.29 -23.21
N GLY A 119 6.66 17.56 -22.75
CA GLY A 119 6.39 16.15 -23.05
C GLY A 119 7.13 15.18 -22.15
N PHE A 120 7.69 15.63 -21.03
CA PHE A 120 8.25 14.78 -19.98
C PHE A 120 7.48 15.00 -18.69
N ASP A 121 7.23 13.93 -17.94
CA ASP A 121 6.56 14.07 -16.65
C ASP A 121 7.49 14.73 -15.61
N ASP A 122 6.88 15.52 -14.74
CA ASP A 122 7.54 16.24 -13.65
C ASP A 122 7.19 15.58 -12.31
N VAL A 123 7.94 15.91 -11.25
CA VAL A 123 7.64 15.44 -9.88
C VAL A 123 7.48 16.59 -8.90
N ILE A 124 6.62 16.40 -7.90
CA ILE A 124 6.44 17.32 -6.79
C ILE A 124 6.85 16.69 -5.46
N VAL A 125 7.64 17.43 -4.68
CA VAL A 125 8.12 17.03 -3.35
C VAL A 125 7.69 18.05 -2.30
N GLY A 126 6.93 17.59 -1.31
CA GLY A 126 6.53 18.38 -0.15
C GLY A 126 7.61 18.39 0.94
N GLY A 127 7.86 19.56 1.52
CA GLY A 127 8.79 19.74 2.63
C GLY A 127 8.27 20.61 3.77
N LEU A 128 8.67 20.23 4.99
CA LEU A 128 8.48 20.97 6.23
C LEU A 128 9.82 21.60 6.64
N GLU A 129 9.94 22.93 6.57
CA GLU A 129 11.09 23.60 7.20
C GLU A 129 10.83 23.72 8.71
N SER A 130 11.86 23.53 9.53
CA SER A 130 11.80 23.85 10.97
C SER A 130 12.81 24.92 11.30
N VAL A 131 12.38 26.19 11.31
CA VAL A 131 13.18 27.25 11.93
C VAL A 131 13.17 27.08 13.44
N SER A 132 14.38 26.89 14.01
CA SER A 132 14.60 26.86 15.45
C SER A 132 13.73 27.93 16.14
N ASN A 133 12.85 27.48 17.03
CA ASN A 133 11.99 28.25 17.94
C ASN A 133 10.74 28.99 17.42
N ARG A 134 10.25 28.84 16.17
CA ARG A 134 8.84 29.14 15.79
C ARG A 134 8.37 28.24 14.63
N VAL A 135 7.07 27.94 14.62
CA VAL A 135 6.32 27.17 13.58
C VAL A 135 6.93 27.42 12.20
N GLY A 136 7.53 26.39 11.61
CA GLY A 136 8.24 26.54 10.35
C GLY A 136 7.31 26.41 9.14
N PHE A 137 7.64 27.19 8.12
CA PHE A 137 6.95 27.28 6.85
C PHE A 137 7.32 26.04 6.03
N GLY A 138 6.35 25.32 5.47
CA GLY A 138 6.65 24.29 4.50
C GLY A 138 6.82 24.92 3.11
N SER A 139 7.65 24.29 2.28
CA SER A 139 7.76 24.59 0.85
C SER A 139 7.65 23.30 0.05
N SER A 140 7.06 23.40 -1.12
CA SER A 140 7.03 22.29 -2.08
C SER A 140 7.92 22.63 -3.27
N TYR A 141 8.37 21.62 -3.99
CA TYR A 141 9.28 21.78 -5.11
C TYR A 141 8.77 20.94 -6.26
N VAL A 142 8.61 21.55 -7.43
CA VAL A 142 8.38 20.84 -8.68
C VAL A 142 9.73 20.75 -9.39
N VAL A 143 10.11 19.56 -9.84
CA VAL A 143 11.35 19.30 -10.57
C VAL A 143 10.99 18.78 -11.94
N TYR A 144 11.52 19.42 -12.98
CA TYR A 144 11.13 19.09 -14.34
C TYR A 144 11.79 17.84 -14.89
N GLY A 145 11.01 17.06 -15.63
CA GLY A 145 11.48 15.99 -16.51
C GLY A 145 12.36 16.52 -17.64
N LYS A 146 13.12 15.61 -18.27
CA LYS A 146 13.91 15.88 -19.48
C LYS A 146 14.50 14.59 -20.04
N ALA A 147 14.71 14.57 -21.35
CA ALA A 147 15.29 13.43 -22.07
C ALA A 147 16.62 12.85 -21.52
N SER A 148 17.48 13.69 -20.92
CA SER A 148 18.78 13.23 -20.39
C SER A 148 19.52 14.33 -19.61
N GLY A 149 20.61 13.94 -18.95
CA GLY A 149 21.52 14.87 -18.28
C GLY A 149 21.05 15.28 -16.89
N PHE A 150 20.37 14.37 -16.19
CA PHE A 150 20.20 14.49 -14.74
C PHE A 150 21.55 14.31 -14.07
N ASP A 151 21.78 15.10 -13.02
CA ASP A 151 22.88 14.83 -12.11
C ASP A 151 22.45 13.71 -11.14
N ALA A 152 23.39 12.91 -10.67
CA ALA A 152 23.14 11.90 -9.64
C ALA A 152 22.47 12.47 -8.37
N THR A 153 22.68 13.76 -8.11
CA THR A 153 22.04 14.49 -7.02
C THR A 153 21.64 15.88 -7.49
N VAL A 154 20.37 16.22 -7.30
CA VAL A 154 19.80 17.54 -7.58
C VAL A 154 19.53 18.25 -6.26
N ASP A 155 20.05 19.47 -6.10
CA ASP A 155 19.74 20.30 -4.94
C ASP A 155 18.53 21.18 -5.24
N LEU A 156 17.44 20.96 -4.53
CA LEU A 156 16.19 21.71 -4.68
C LEU A 156 16.34 23.21 -4.40
N SER A 157 17.43 23.62 -3.74
CA SER A 157 17.75 25.04 -3.51
C SER A 157 18.29 25.74 -4.76
N ASP A 158 18.75 24.97 -5.74
CA ASP A 158 19.38 25.47 -6.96
C ASP A 158 18.36 25.62 -8.12
N LEU A 159 17.10 25.21 -7.93
CA LEU A 159 16.01 25.37 -8.92
C LEU A 159 15.81 26.84 -9.30
N ASP A 160 15.71 27.12 -10.59
CA ASP A 160 15.73 28.50 -11.12
C ASP A 160 14.56 28.87 -12.05
N GLY A 161 13.55 27.99 -12.15
CA GLY A 161 12.40 28.13 -13.05
C GLY A 161 12.61 27.47 -14.41
N SER A 162 13.84 27.07 -14.76
CA SER A 162 14.13 26.33 -16.00
C SER A 162 14.29 24.82 -15.81
N ASP A 163 14.53 24.38 -14.59
CA ASP A 163 14.67 22.97 -14.17
C ASP A 163 13.69 22.57 -13.06
N GLY A 164 12.72 23.46 -12.78
CA GLY A 164 11.73 23.33 -11.74
C GLY A 164 11.56 24.64 -10.96
N PHE A 165 10.69 24.62 -9.96
CA PHE A 165 10.38 25.80 -9.14
C PHE A 165 9.96 25.44 -7.73
N ARG A 166 10.03 26.42 -6.83
CA ARG A 166 9.63 26.34 -5.43
C ARG A 166 8.26 26.97 -5.21
N LEU A 167 7.42 26.33 -4.41
CA LEU A 167 6.12 26.82 -3.94
C LEU A 167 6.22 27.21 -2.46
N ASP A 168 5.97 28.47 -2.14
CA ASP A 168 6.00 29.01 -0.78
C ASP A 168 4.60 29.39 -0.30
N GLY A 169 4.18 28.86 0.85
CA GLY A 169 2.85 29.15 1.40
C GLY A 169 2.76 30.42 2.26
N GLU A 170 1.52 30.80 2.60
CA GLU A 170 1.22 32.04 3.34
C GLU A 170 1.95 32.15 4.70
N GLU A 171 2.67 33.26 4.89
CA GLU A 171 3.66 33.55 5.96
C GLU A 171 3.13 33.55 7.41
N LYS A 172 1.89 33.11 7.71
CA LYS A 172 1.26 33.36 9.01
C LYS A 172 0.84 32.19 9.88
N ILE A 173 0.61 30.97 9.40
CA ILE A 173 0.06 29.91 10.26
C ILE A 173 0.13 28.52 9.63
N GLY A 174 0.75 27.58 10.33
CA GLY A 174 0.53 26.14 10.13
C GLY A 174 1.67 25.37 9.48
N ARG A 175 1.70 24.06 9.75
CA ARG A 175 2.55 23.10 9.04
C ARG A 175 2.01 22.98 7.61
N LEU A 176 2.54 23.76 6.68
CA LEU A 176 2.22 23.68 5.24
C LEU A 176 2.71 22.35 4.67
N ASN A 177 2.20 21.94 3.50
CA ASN A 177 2.80 20.92 2.62
C ASN A 177 2.99 19.54 3.25
N THR A 178 2.00 19.10 4.03
CA THR A 178 1.94 17.70 4.50
C THR A 178 1.44 16.72 3.44
N SER A 179 0.89 17.23 2.33
CA SER A 179 0.37 16.45 1.20
C SER A 179 0.49 17.31 -0.07
N VAL A 180 0.98 16.69 -1.14
CA VAL A 180 1.12 17.25 -2.50
C VAL A 180 0.67 16.21 -3.52
N SER A 181 0.20 16.64 -4.68
CA SER A 181 -0.21 15.75 -5.79
C SER A 181 -0.24 16.51 -7.12
N ASN A 182 -0.19 15.79 -8.23
CA ASN A 182 -0.76 16.26 -9.50
C ASN A 182 -2.25 16.61 -9.27
N ALA A 183 -2.73 17.68 -9.91
CA ALA A 183 -4.14 18.08 -9.98
C ALA A 183 -4.79 17.76 -11.33
N GLY A 184 -4.01 17.37 -12.35
CA GLY A 184 -4.42 17.25 -13.74
C GLY A 184 -4.58 18.61 -14.41
N ASP A 185 -5.11 18.65 -15.62
CA ASP A 185 -5.43 19.90 -16.33
C ASP A 185 -6.81 20.43 -15.89
N VAL A 186 -6.86 21.03 -14.70
CA VAL A 186 -8.13 21.48 -14.09
C VAL A 186 -8.73 22.68 -14.82
N ASN A 187 -7.91 23.37 -15.61
CA ASN A 187 -8.28 24.62 -16.28
C ASN A 187 -8.48 24.46 -17.81
N GLY A 188 -8.05 23.31 -18.36
CA GLY A 188 -8.20 22.87 -19.74
C GLY A 188 -7.29 23.58 -20.73
N ASP A 189 -6.10 23.99 -20.31
CA ASP A 189 -5.12 24.66 -21.18
C ASP A 189 -4.03 23.73 -21.74
N GLY A 190 -4.09 22.45 -21.39
CA GLY A 190 -3.26 21.37 -21.88
C GLY A 190 -1.93 21.22 -21.14
N PHE A 191 -1.81 21.79 -19.94
CA PHE A 191 -0.69 21.60 -19.03
C PHE A 191 -1.21 20.99 -17.73
N ASP A 192 -0.45 20.09 -17.14
CA ASP A 192 -0.83 19.55 -15.83
C ASP A 192 -0.66 20.62 -14.75
N ASP A 193 -1.63 20.69 -13.85
CA ASP A 193 -1.64 21.60 -12.70
C ASP A 193 -1.21 20.84 -11.43
N VAL A 194 -0.76 21.56 -10.41
CA VAL A 194 -0.36 20.93 -9.13
C VAL A 194 -1.20 21.39 -7.96
N ILE A 195 -1.52 20.47 -7.04
CA ILE A 195 -2.22 20.78 -5.79
C ILE A 195 -1.31 20.58 -4.58
N VAL A 196 -1.28 21.58 -3.72
CA VAL A 196 -0.50 21.56 -2.47
C VAL A 196 -1.36 21.90 -1.27
N SER A 197 -1.16 21.16 -0.18
CA SER A 197 -1.79 21.47 1.09
C SER A 197 -1.25 22.79 1.65
N GLY A 198 -2.15 23.75 1.86
CA GLY A 198 -1.90 24.98 2.63
C GLY A 198 -1.76 24.76 4.13
N GLY A 199 -1.66 23.51 4.58
CA GLY A 199 -1.62 23.12 5.98
C GLY A 199 -3.00 23.15 6.63
N TYR A 200 -3.38 22.04 7.25
CA TYR A 200 -4.65 21.92 7.99
C TYR A 200 -4.76 22.78 9.27
N TYR A 201 -3.76 23.63 9.52
CA TYR A 201 -3.73 24.65 10.56
C TYR A 201 -3.87 26.08 9.99
N ALA A 202 -4.14 26.23 8.69
CA ALA A 202 -4.46 27.51 8.09
C ALA A 202 -5.81 28.02 8.65
N ASP A 203 -5.88 29.33 8.88
CA ASP A 203 -7.05 30.02 9.45
C ASP A 203 -7.75 30.89 8.39
N SER A 204 -7.89 30.38 7.17
CA SER A 204 -8.43 31.12 6.03
C SER A 204 -9.88 31.58 6.23
N ASN A 205 -10.71 30.75 6.88
CA ASN A 205 -12.06 31.10 7.31
C ASN A 205 -12.17 31.18 8.85
N GLU A 206 -11.67 30.17 9.57
CA GLU A 206 -11.61 30.12 11.04
C GLU A 206 -10.40 29.29 11.52
N LEU A 207 -10.12 29.25 12.83
CA LEU A 207 -8.94 28.53 13.37
C LEU A 207 -8.86 27.07 12.89
N ASN A 208 -7.79 26.71 12.18
CA ASN A 208 -7.56 25.40 11.59
C ASN A 208 -8.69 24.94 10.65
N SER A 209 -9.34 25.84 9.93
CA SER A 209 -10.24 25.47 8.84
C SER A 209 -9.49 24.74 7.71
N GLY A 210 -8.22 25.09 7.52
CA GLY A 210 -7.37 24.52 6.49
C GLY A 210 -7.59 25.16 5.13
N SER A 211 -6.57 25.08 4.27
CA SER A 211 -6.61 25.51 2.88
C SER A 211 -5.77 24.57 2.01
N SER A 212 -6.06 24.56 0.71
CA SER A 212 -5.22 23.97 -0.34
C SER A 212 -5.05 24.96 -1.47
N TYR A 213 -4.01 24.81 -2.27
CA TYR A 213 -3.71 25.71 -3.39
C TYR A 213 -3.49 24.87 -4.64
N ILE A 214 -4.07 25.33 -5.74
CA ILE A 214 -3.85 24.78 -7.07
C ILE A 214 -3.05 25.81 -7.84
N VAL A 215 -1.93 25.39 -8.43
CA VAL A 215 -1.04 26.24 -9.23
C VAL A 215 -1.09 25.72 -10.66
N PHE A 216 -1.39 26.61 -11.60
CA PHE A 216 -1.56 26.19 -12.99
C PHE A 216 -0.22 25.98 -13.70
N GLY A 217 -0.15 24.90 -14.47
CA GLY A 217 0.91 24.61 -15.41
C GLY A 217 0.95 25.64 -16.54
N LYS A 218 2.11 25.77 -17.19
CA LYS A 218 2.29 26.62 -18.39
C LYS A 218 3.64 26.39 -19.05
N ALA A 219 3.64 26.48 -20.38
CA ALA A 219 4.83 26.35 -21.24
C ALA A 219 6.04 27.22 -20.86
N SER A 220 5.83 28.36 -20.21
CA SER A 220 6.92 29.24 -19.79
C SER A 220 6.45 30.30 -18.80
N GLY A 221 7.39 30.84 -18.02
CA GLY A 221 7.11 31.98 -17.14
C GLY A 221 6.54 31.57 -15.79
N ILE A 222 6.82 30.35 -15.33
CA ILE A 222 6.80 30.03 -13.90
C ILE A 222 8.11 30.56 -13.33
N ASP A 223 8.02 31.47 -12.37
CA ASP A 223 9.19 31.99 -11.68
C ASP A 223 9.81 30.90 -10.79
N ALA A 224 11.12 30.99 -10.53
CA ALA A 224 11.83 30.06 -9.65
C ALA A 224 11.18 29.89 -8.26
N THR A 225 10.40 30.88 -7.84
CA THR A 225 9.61 30.84 -6.61
C THR A 225 8.23 31.42 -6.88
N VAL A 226 7.20 30.66 -6.52
CA VAL A 226 5.80 31.07 -6.57
C VAL A 226 5.32 31.22 -5.12
N ASP A 227 4.89 32.43 -4.76
CA ASP A 227 4.21 32.68 -3.49
C ASP A 227 2.72 32.34 -3.66
N LEU A 228 2.24 31.34 -2.92
CA LEU A 228 0.87 30.86 -3.01
C LEU A 228 -0.16 31.93 -2.59
N SER A 229 0.27 32.98 -1.90
CA SER A 229 -0.58 34.11 -1.53
C SER A 229 -0.85 35.09 -2.68
N ASP A 230 -0.05 35.00 -3.76
CA ASP A 230 -0.18 35.84 -4.96
C ASP A 230 -1.10 35.21 -6.02
N LEU A 231 -1.61 33.98 -5.81
CA LEU A 231 -2.55 33.33 -6.72
C LEU A 231 -3.83 34.17 -6.87
N ASP A 232 -4.22 34.46 -8.10
CA ASP A 232 -5.27 35.43 -8.42
C ASP A 232 -6.41 34.87 -9.29
N GLY A 233 -6.39 33.57 -9.57
CA GLY A 233 -7.31 32.88 -10.47
C GLY A 233 -6.79 32.71 -11.91
N ASN A 234 -5.72 33.40 -12.31
CA ASN A 234 -5.09 33.24 -13.63
C ASN A 234 -3.88 32.31 -13.61
N ASP A 235 -3.13 32.27 -12.51
CA ASP A 235 -1.95 31.40 -12.32
C ASP A 235 -2.21 30.29 -11.29
N GLY A 236 -3.46 30.12 -10.89
CA GLY A 236 -3.90 29.21 -9.83
C GLY A 236 -4.89 29.87 -8.87
N PHE A 237 -5.37 29.12 -7.89
CA PHE A 237 -6.34 29.59 -6.91
C PHE A 237 -6.26 28.82 -5.60
N ARG A 238 -6.90 29.38 -4.56
CA ARG A 238 -6.97 28.79 -3.22
C ARG A 238 -8.33 28.16 -2.93
N LEU A 239 -8.32 27.00 -2.28
CA LEU A 239 -9.48 26.33 -1.71
C LEU A 239 -9.48 26.51 -0.19
N ASP A 240 -10.56 27.08 0.38
CA ASP A 240 -10.68 27.36 1.81
C ASP A 240 -11.71 26.44 2.49
N GLY A 241 -11.29 25.76 3.57
CA GLY A 241 -12.13 24.87 4.35
C GLY A 241 -13.29 25.56 5.06
N GLU A 242 -14.40 24.86 5.28
CA GLU A 242 -15.67 25.47 5.72
C GLU A 242 -15.60 26.08 7.12
N GLU A 243 -15.29 25.26 8.13
CA GLU A 243 -15.44 25.61 9.53
C GLU A 243 -14.18 25.36 10.36
N ARG A 244 -14.21 25.87 11.60
CA ARG A 244 -13.10 25.75 12.55
C ARG A 244 -12.76 24.29 12.86
N TYR A 245 -11.48 23.95 12.76
CA TYR A 245 -10.93 22.61 13.01
C TYR A 245 -11.32 21.53 12.00
N ASP A 246 -11.93 21.90 10.87
CA ASP A 246 -12.27 20.96 9.80
C ASP A 246 -11.04 20.36 9.13
N ARG A 247 -9.92 21.12 9.12
CA ARG A 247 -8.63 20.64 8.64
C ARG A 247 -8.64 20.29 7.15
N ALA A 248 -9.37 21.05 6.32
CA ALA A 248 -9.34 20.87 4.87
C ALA A 248 -7.90 20.98 4.33
N GLY A 249 -7.58 20.14 3.34
CA GLY A 249 -6.21 20.00 2.85
C GLY A 249 -5.36 19.07 3.72
N SER A 250 -5.96 18.24 4.58
CA SER A 250 -5.22 17.21 5.32
C SER A 250 -4.65 16.12 4.40
N ALA A 251 -5.34 15.87 3.30
CA ALA A 251 -4.92 15.05 2.17
C ALA A 251 -5.47 15.72 0.90
N VAL A 252 -4.68 15.76 -0.17
CA VAL A 252 -5.07 16.31 -1.48
C VAL A 252 -4.65 15.35 -2.58
N SER A 253 -5.45 15.27 -3.64
CA SER A 253 -5.11 14.54 -4.86
C SER A 253 -5.88 15.10 -6.06
N THR A 254 -5.47 14.74 -7.27
CA THR A 254 -6.38 14.78 -8.42
C THR A 254 -7.59 13.88 -8.13
N ALA A 255 -8.70 14.16 -8.78
CA ALA A 255 -9.87 13.29 -8.81
C ALA A 255 -10.02 12.61 -10.19
N GLY A 256 -9.21 12.98 -11.19
CA GLY A 256 -9.50 12.70 -12.59
C GLY A 256 -10.74 13.45 -13.07
N ASP A 257 -11.28 13.10 -14.23
CA ASP A 257 -12.52 13.68 -14.76
C ASP A 257 -13.74 12.89 -14.27
N VAL A 258 -14.09 13.08 -12.99
CA VAL A 258 -15.19 12.31 -12.36
C VAL A 258 -16.56 12.66 -12.92
N ASN A 259 -16.64 13.79 -13.63
CA ASN A 259 -17.88 14.32 -14.16
C ASN A 259 -17.99 14.20 -15.70
N GLY A 260 -16.91 13.78 -16.37
CA GLY A 260 -16.82 13.50 -17.80
C GLY A 260 -16.97 14.74 -18.68
N ASP A 261 -16.57 15.92 -18.20
CA ASP A 261 -16.63 17.17 -18.98
C ASP A 261 -15.31 17.53 -19.68
N GLY A 262 -14.29 16.70 -19.50
CA GLY A 262 -12.98 16.78 -20.14
C GLY A 262 -12.01 17.70 -19.42
N PHE A 263 -12.27 18.06 -18.17
CA PHE A 263 -11.34 18.77 -17.29
C PHE A 263 -11.06 17.89 -16.07
N ASP A 264 -9.82 17.85 -15.62
CA ASP A 264 -9.53 17.13 -14.39
C ASP A 264 -10.13 17.84 -13.18
N ASP A 265 -10.63 17.04 -12.25
CA ASP A 265 -11.21 17.50 -11.00
C ASP A 265 -10.18 17.30 -9.86
N VAL A 266 -10.43 17.89 -8.69
CA VAL A 266 -9.57 17.70 -7.50
C VAL A 266 -10.34 17.24 -6.28
N ILE A 267 -9.70 16.44 -5.43
CA ILE A 267 -10.26 16.00 -4.14
C ILE A 267 -9.45 16.51 -2.94
N VAL A 268 -10.15 17.05 -1.95
CA VAL A 268 -9.58 17.61 -0.72
C VAL A 268 -10.20 16.94 0.50
N GLY A 269 -9.38 16.26 1.29
CA GLY A 269 -9.77 15.67 2.57
C GLY A 269 -9.82 16.69 3.72
N ALA A 270 -10.81 16.53 4.60
CA ALA A 270 -11.02 17.32 5.82
C ALA A 270 -11.46 16.41 6.97
N PHE A 271 -10.53 15.60 7.49
CA PHE A 271 -10.85 14.58 8.50
C PHE A 271 -11.40 15.13 9.82
N GLY A 272 -11.22 16.43 10.06
CA GLY A 272 -11.71 17.13 11.26
C GLY A 272 -13.15 17.61 11.15
N ALA A 273 -13.75 17.58 9.95
CA ALA A 273 -15.07 18.13 9.70
C ALA A 273 -16.17 17.43 10.51
N ASP A 274 -17.18 18.22 10.90
CA ASP A 274 -18.31 17.77 11.73
C ASP A 274 -19.65 17.72 10.97
N SER A 275 -19.61 17.76 9.63
CA SER A 275 -20.76 17.89 8.72
C SER A 275 -21.89 16.86 8.95
N ASN A 276 -21.54 15.63 9.34
CA ASN A 276 -22.47 14.57 9.67
C ASN A 276 -22.34 14.11 11.14
N GLY A 277 -21.86 15.01 12.01
CA GLY A 277 -21.66 14.80 13.44
C GLY A 277 -20.18 14.81 13.84
N SER A 278 -19.91 14.71 15.15
CA SER A 278 -18.56 14.98 15.67
C SER A 278 -17.47 14.07 15.07
N ASN A 279 -16.42 14.67 14.54
CA ASN A 279 -15.30 14.06 13.83
C ASN A 279 -15.79 13.08 12.75
N SER A 280 -16.87 13.41 12.05
CA SER A 280 -17.32 12.57 10.93
C SER A 280 -16.30 12.55 9.80
N GLY A 281 -15.61 13.67 9.62
CA GLY A 281 -14.77 13.95 8.47
C GLY A 281 -15.60 14.15 7.20
N SER A 282 -15.02 14.87 6.25
CA SER A 282 -15.58 15.08 4.91
C SER A 282 -14.45 15.06 3.88
N SER A 283 -14.81 14.77 2.63
CA SER A 283 -13.98 15.04 1.46
C SER A 283 -14.75 15.96 0.51
N TYR A 284 -14.05 16.79 -0.24
CA TYR A 284 -14.62 17.76 -1.17
C TYR A 284 -14.06 17.51 -2.55
N VAL A 285 -14.93 17.29 -3.52
CA VAL A 285 -14.57 17.22 -4.94
C VAL A 285 -14.88 18.57 -5.55
N VAL A 286 -13.92 19.20 -6.20
CA VAL A 286 -14.09 20.49 -6.89
C VAL A 286 -13.90 20.25 -8.37
N PHE A 287 -14.89 20.62 -9.16
CA PHE A 287 -14.81 20.37 -10.60
C PHE A 287 -13.87 21.34 -11.30
N GLY A 288 -13.07 20.78 -12.20
CA GLY A 288 -12.34 21.50 -13.23
C GLY A 288 -13.32 22.23 -14.15
N LYS A 289 -12.80 23.22 -14.87
CA LYS A 289 -13.56 23.94 -15.90
C LYS A 289 -12.63 24.80 -16.71
N ALA A 290 -13.05 25.08 -17.94
CA ALA A 290 -12.43 26.10 -18.78
C ALA A 290 -12.21 27.41 -18.00
N SER A 291 -10.96 27.88 -18.00
CA SER A 291 -10.41 29.12 -17.43
C SER A 291 -11.46 30.10 -16.85
N GLY A 292 -11.42 30.32 -15.54
CA GLY A 292 -12.33 31.23 -14.85
C GLY A 292 -12.50 30.90 -13.37
N PHE A 293 -11.39 30.83 -12.64
CA PHE A 293 -11.39 30.68 -11.19
C PHE A 293 -11.27 32.04 -10.50
N ASP A 294 -11.98 32.20 -9.38
CA ASP A 294 -11.70 33.29 -8.48
C ASP A 294 -10.40 32.95 -7.72
N ALA A 295 -9.65 33.96 -7.26
CA ALA A 295 -8.43 33.76 -6.47
C ALA A 295 -8.61 32.84 -5.25
N ALA A 296 -9.82 32.82 -4.68
CA ALA A 296 -10.17 31.93 -3.59
C ALA A 296 -11.62 31.42 -3.72
N MET A 297 -11.81 30.14 -3.44
CA MET A 297 -13.10 29.46 -3.39
C MET A 297 -13.30 28.84 -2.00
N ASN A 298 -14.48 29.05 -1.41
CA ASN A 298 -14.85 28.39 -0.16
C ASN A 298 -15.51 27.05 -0.48
N LEU A 299 -15.08 25.97 0.17
CA LEU A 299 -15.61 24.63 -0.06
C LEU A 299 -17.11 24.49 0.30
N SER A 300 -17.65 25.38 1.13
CA SER A 300 -19.10 25.44 1.41
C SER A 300 -19.94 25.97 0.24
N ALA A 301 -19.29 26.48 -0.82
CA ALA A 301 -19.96 26.95 -2.03
C ALA A 301 -20.23 25.84 -3.05
N LEU A 302 -19.85 24.59 -2.76
CA LEU A 302 -20.14 23.45 -3.63
C LEU A 302 -21.66 23.18 -3.66
N ASP A 303 -22.20 23.04 -4.86
CA ASP A 303 -23.65 22.93 -5.08
C ASP A 303 -24.08 21.76 -5.98
N GLY A 304 -23.14 20.89 -6.35
CA GLY A 304 -23.34 19.76 -7.27
C GLY A 304 -23.07 20.11 -8.72
N SER A 305 -23.00 21.41 -9.08
CA SER A 305 -22.65 21.85 -10.44
C SER A 305 -21.19 22.31 -10.60
N ASN A 306 -20.51 22.55 -9.47
CA ASN A 306 -19.11 22.98 -9.38
C ASN A 306 -18.29 22.04 -8.48
N GLY A 307 -18.83 20.85 -8.21
CA GLY A 307 -18.30 19.89 -7.25
C GLY A 307 -19.31 19.56 -6.14
N PHE A 308 -18.90 18.68 -5.23
CA PHE A 308 -19.77 18.15 -4.17
C PHE A 308 -18.98 17.71 -2.94
N ARG A 309 -19.68 17.52 -1.82
CA ARG A 309 -19.11 17.07 -0.55
C ARG A 309 -19.50 15.63 -0.22
N LEU A 310 -18.54 14.84 0.22
CA LEU A 310 -18.70 13.46 0.70
C LEU A 310 -18.55 13.42 2.22
N ASP A 311 -19.61 13.06 2.94
CA ASP A 311 -19.65 13.08 4.40
C ASP A 311 -19.48 11.67 4.99
N GLY A 312 -18.54 11.53 5.94
CA GLY A 312 -18.30 10.31 6.68
C GLY A 312 -19.33 10.04 7.79
N GLU A 313 -19.16 8.92 8.48
CA GLU A 313 -19.93 8.57 9.67
C GLU A 313 -19.35 9.21 10.94
N VAL A 314 -20.17 9.40 11.98
CA VAL A 314 -19.74 10.04 13.24
C VAL A 314 -18.49 9.35 13.83
N GLY A 315 -17.46 10.15 14.11
CA GLY A 315 -16.21 9.69 14.71
C GLY A 315 -15.27 8.92 13.77
N SER A 316 -15.64 8.77 12.49
CA SER A 316 -14.89 7.96 11.52
C SER A 316 -13.71 8.70 10.88
N ARG A 317 -13.71 10.04 10.93
CA ARG A 317 -12.66 10.92 10.35
C ARG A 317 -12.40 10.61 8.87
N SER A 318 -13.46 10.54 8.08
CA SER A 318 -13.39 10.37 6.63
C SER A 318 -12.53 11.46 5.96
N GLY A 319 -11.90 11.14 4.84
CA GLY A 319 -10.94 12.05 4.17
C GLY A 319 -9.59 12.11 4.88
N SER A 320 -9.22 11.04 5.60
CA SER A 320 -7.87 10.90 6.18
C SER A 320 -6.81 10.62 5.10
N SER A 321 -7.20 9.92 4.03
CA SER A 321 -6.49 9.77 2.76
C SER A 321 -7.52 9.81 1.63
N VAL A 322 -7.11 10.34 0.47
CA VAL A 322 -7.94 10.48 -0.73
C VAL A 322 -7.05 10.25 -1.95
N SER A 323 -7.60 9.67 -3.01
CA SER A 323 -6.90 9.41 -4.29
C SER A 323 -7.94 9.22 -5.40
N PRO A 324 -7.60 9.42 -6.69
CA PRO A 324 -8.38 8.81 -7.75
C PRO A 324 -8.41 7.29 -7.56
N ALA A 325 -9.40 6.64 -8.14
CA ALA A 325 -9.47 5.19 -8.28
C ALA A 325 -9.33 4.75 -9.75
N GLY A 326 -9.34 5.69 -10.71
CA GLY A 326 -9.52 5.39 -12.13
C GLY A 326 -10.95 4.93 -12.41
N ASP A 327 -11.21 4.39 -13.60
CA ASP A 327 -12.51 3.83 -13.97
C ASP A 327 -12.62 2.36 -13.52
N VAL A 328 -12.84 2.14 -12.22
CA VAL A 328 -12.88 0.78 -11.64
C VAL A 328 -14.09 -0.03 -12.09
N ASN A 329 -15.07 0.62 -12.71
CA ASN A 329 -16.34 0.02 -13.11
C ASN A 329 -16.54 -0.03 -14.64
N GLY A 330 -15.66 0.61 -15.41
CA GLY A 330 -15.63 0.61 -16.87
C GLY A 330 -16.76 1.41 -17.52
N ASP A 331 -17.29 2.44 -16.87
CA ASP A 331 -18.34 3.30 -17.42
C ASP A 331 -17.83 4.57 -18.10
N GLY A 332 -16.51 4.78 -18.08
CA GLY A 332 -15.79 5.85 -18.75
C GLY A 332 -15.72 7.14 -17.94
N PHE A 333 -15.96 7.10 -16.64
CA PHE A 333 -15.75 8.21 -15.71
C PHE A 333 -14.74 7.80 -14.65
N ASP A 334 -13.89 8.73 -14.24
CA ASP A 334 -12.97 8.44 -13.13
C ASP A 334 -13.75 8.30 -11.82
N ASP A 335 -13.37 7.30 -11.04
CA ASP A 335 -13.90 7.02 -9.71
C ASP A 335 -12.93 7.51 -8.62
N LEU A 336 -13.41 7.55 -7.37
CA LEU A 336 -12.66 8.10 -6.24
C LEU A 336 -12.53 7.08 -5.13
N ILE A 337 -11.38 7.04 -4.45
CA ILE A 337 -11.21 6.26 -3.22
C ILE A 337 -10.91 7.16 -1.99
N ILE A 338 -11.62 6.89 -0.89
CA ILE A 338 -11.52 7.63 0.37
C ILE A 338 -11.21 6.69 1.52
N GLY A 339 -10.12 6.96 2.24
CA GLY A 339 -9.71 6.22 3.44
C GLY A 339 -10.36 6.73 4.72
N VAL A 340 -10.89 5.81 5.53
CA VAL A 340 -11.62 6.08 6.77
C VAL A 340 -11.12 5.14 7.90
N PRO A 341 -9.86 5.31 8.35
CA PRO A 341 -9.18 4.33 9.21
C PRO A 341 -9.72 4.24 10.64
N TYR A 342 -10.59 5.16 11.04
CA TYR A 342 -11.23 5.17 12.36
C TYR A 342 -12.70 4.74 12.31
N ALA A 343 -13.21 4.31 11.15
CA ALA A 343 -14.47 3.61 11.08
C ALA A 343 -14.42 2.32 11.92
N ALA A 344 -15.60 1.89 12.39
CA ALA A 344 -15.73 0.72 13.25
C ALA A 344 -16.78 -0.29 12.74
N PRO A 345 -16.73 -0.73 11.47
CA PRO A 345 -17.64 -1.77 10.96
C PRO A 345 -17.57 -3.08 11.75
N ASN A 346 -16.35 -3.54 12.06
CA ASN A 346 -16.09 -4.87 12.62
C ASN A 346 -15.30 -4.83 13.94
N GLY A 347 -15.16 -3.65 14.55
CA GLY A 347 -14.43 -3.49 15.80
C GLY A 347 -13.92 -2.06 15.98
N TYR A 348 -13.31 -1.76 17.12
CA TYR A 348 -12.78 -0.43 17.38
C TYR A 348 -11.66 -0.12 16.39
N ASN A 349 -11.86 0.91 15.55
CA ASN A 349 -10.92 1.32 14.50
C ASN A 349 -10.50 0.14 13.60
N SER A 350 -11.45 -0.71 13.18
CA SER A 350 -11.17 -1.69 12.12
C SER A 350 -10.91 -1.00 10.78
N GLY A 351 -11.46 0.20 10.58
CA GLY A 351 -11.28 1.01 9.38
C GLY A 351 -12.19 0.59 8.23
N SER A 352 -12.35 1.51 7.29
CA SER A 352 -13.07 1.31 6.02
C SER A 352 -12.40 2.13 4.92
N SER A 353 -12.57 1.73 3.68
CA SER A 353 -12.38 2.58 2.49
C SER A 353 -13.68 2.65 1.70
N TYR A 354 -13.87 3.73 0.95
CA TYR A 354 -15.07 3.91 0.12
C TYR A 354 -14.62 4.26 -1.28
N VAL A 355 -15.14 3.53 -2.27
CA VAL A 355 -15.02 3.87 -3.69
C VAL A 355 -16.31 4.54 -4.12
N VAL A 356 -16.24 5.74 -4.69
CA VAL A 356 -17.40 6.53 -5.13
C VAL A 356 -17.32 6.67 -6.64
N PHE A 357 -18.41 6.32 -7.35
CA PHE A 357 -18.38 6.32 -8.80
C PHE A 357 -18.59 7.71 -9.40
N GLY A 358 -17.83 8.00 -10.45
CA GLY A 358 -18.02 9.14 -11.34
C GLY A 358 -19.32 9.03 -12.13
N LYS A 359 -19.74 10.15 -12.73
CA LYS A 359 -20.90 10.21 -13.64
C LYS A 359 -21.02 11.56 -14.36
N SER A 360 -21.62 11.52 -15.54
CA SER A 360 -21.83 12.72 -16.40
C SER A 360 -22.56 13.94 -15.81
N SER A 361 -23.43 13.80 -14.80
CA SER A 361 -24.22 14.91 -14.24
C SER A 361 -25.06 14.51 -13.01
N ASP A 362 -25.80 15.50 -12.48
CA ASP A 362 -26.75 15.35 -11.38
C ASP A 362 -26.09 14.90 -10.06
N PHE A 363 -24.88 15.39 -9.77
CA PHE A 363 -24.31 15.30 -8.43
C PHE A 363 -25.16 16.14 -7.48
N ASP A 364 -25.52 15.55 -6.34
CA ASP A 364 -26.04 16.33 -5.22
C ASP A 364 -24.88 17.10 -4.59
N ALA A 365 -25.15 18.31 -4.08
CA ALA A 365 -24.14 19.10 -3.35
C ALA A 365 -23.50 18.34 -2.17
N THR A 366 -24.21 17.34 -1.64
CA THR A 366 -23.72 16.51 -0.53
C THR A 366 -24.21 15.09 -0.67
N MET A 367 -23.31 14.14 -0.45
CA MET A 367 -23.60 12.70 -0.38
C MET A 367 -23.01 12.14 0.92
N ARG A 368 -23.73 11.24 1.60
CA ARG A 368 -23.12 10.47 2.70
C ARG A 368 -22.48 9.22 2.14
N LEU A 369 -21.29 8.89 2.63
CA LEU A 369 -20.60 7.66 2.25
C LEU A 369 -21.38 6.39 2.68
N SER A 370 -22.28 6.49 3.66
CA SER A 370 -23.18 5.40 4.04
C SER A 370 -24.38 5.19 3.11
N ASP A 371 -24.61 6.11 2.17
CA ASP A 371 -25.66 6.00 1.16
C ASP A 371 -25.18 5.26 -0.11
N LEU A 372 -23.91 4.78 -0.14
CA LEU A 372 -23.40 3.96 -1.22
C LEU A 372 -24.12 2.60 -1.28
N ASP A 373 -24.57 2.22 -2.47
CA ASP A 373 -25.45 1.05 -2.66
C ASP A 373 -24.99 0.07 -3.75
N GLY A 374 -23.82 0.32 -4.35
CA GLY A 374 -23.26 -0.48 -5.44
C GLY A 374 -23.53 0.09 -6.82
N SER A 375 -24.48 1.03 -6.95
CA SER A 375 -24.75 1.74 -8.22
C SER A 375 -24.09 3.11 -8.29
N ASN A 376 -23.61 3.63 -7.16
CA ASN A 376 -22.96 4.94 -7.01
C ASN A 376 -21.61 4.83 -6.29
N GLY A 377 -21.10 3.60 -6.12
CA GLY A 377 -19.93 3.27 -5.35
C GLY A 377 -20.19 2.15 -4.34
N PHE A 378 -19.14 1.78 -3.61
CA PHE A 378 -19.18 0.71 -2.62
C PHE A 378 -18.22 0.99 -1.46
N ARG A 379 -18.46 0.28 -0.36
CA ARG A 379 -17.67 0.35 0.85
C ARG A 379 -16.86 -0.93 1.07
N LEU A 380 -15.59 -0.78 1.45
CA LEU A 380 -14.67 -1.83 1.84
C LEU A 380 -14.42 -1.76 3.35
N ASP A 381 -14.64 -2.87 4.06
CA ASP A 381 -14.55 -2.90 5.53
C ASP A 381 -13.38 -3.73 6.03
N GLY A 382 -12.60 -3.12 6.94
CA GLY A 382 -11.56 -3.80 7.71
C GLY A 382 -12.15 -4.93 8.55
N GLU A 383 -11.41 -5.99 8.72
CA GLU A 383 -11.85 -7.30 9.19
C GLU A 383 -11.85 -7.39 10.72
N MET A 384 -10.86 -6.77 11.36
CA MET A 384 -10.66 -6.91 12.80
C MET A 384 -10.48 -5.58 13.52
N SER A 385 -10.75 -5.58 14.82
CA SER A 385 -10.50 -4.41 15.68
C SER A 385 -9.03 -4.00 15.60
N HIS A 386 -8.79 -2.69 15.52
CA HIS A 386 -7.47 -2.04 15.43
C HIS A 386 -6.71 -2.19 14.11
N GLU A 387 -7.25 -2.86 13.10
CA GLU A 387 -6.61 -3.03 11.79
C GLU A 387 -6.39 -1.69 11.06
N ARG A 388 -7.35 -0.76 11.15
CA ARG A 388 -7.32 0.57 10.52
C ARG A 388 -7.11 0.50 9.01
N LEU A 389 -7.93 -0.29 8.30
CA LEU A 389 -8.04 -0.24 6.84
C LEU A 389 -8.28 1.20 6.35
N GLY A 390 -7.69 1.55 5.21
CA GLY A 390 -7.87 2.88 4.61
C GLY A 390 -6.99 3.92 5.30
N ARG A 391 -5.86 3.48 5.87
CA ARG A 391 -4.84 4.38 6.43
C ARG A 391 -4.13 5.17 5.32
N ASP A 392 -3.93 4.53 4.18
CA ASP A 392 -3.53 5.15 2.92
C ASP A 392 -4.28 4.43 1.78
N VAL A 393 -4.61 5.13 0.71
CA VAL A 393 -5.34 4.59 -0.45
C VAL A 393 -4.75 5.17 -1.71
N SER A 394 -4.73 4.40 -2.80
CA SER A 394 -4.29 4.89 -4.10
C SER A 394 -4.94 4.12 -5.25
N ALA A 395 -5.08 4.76 -6.41
CA ALA A 395 -5.21 4.05 -7.68
C ALA A 395 -4.00 3.12 -7.87
N ALA A 396 -4.28 1.92 -8.37
CA ALA A 396 -3.26 0.96 -8.77
C ALA A 396 -3.08 0.91 -10.30
N GLY A 397 -4.05 1.42 -11.07
CA GLY A 397 -4.10 1.19 -12.52
C GLY A 397 -4.62 -0.22 -12.84
N ASP A 398 -4.49 -0.66 -14.09
CA ASP A 398 -4.92 -2.00 -14.53
C ASP A 398 -3.78 -3.01 -14.32
N VAL A 399 -3.57 -3.42 -13.08
CA VAL A 399 -2.41 -4.25 -12.70
C VAL A 399 -2.57 -5.71 -13.11
N ASN A 400 -3.78 -6.10 -13.53
CA ASN A 400 -4.08 -7.45 -14.01
C ASN A 400 -4.37 -7.52 -15.52
N GLY A 401 -4.44 -6.38 -16.20
CA GLY A 401 -4.66 -6.25 -17.64
C GLY A 401 -6.06 -6.66 -18.11
N ASP A 402 -7.07 -6.58 -17.25
CA ASP A 402 -8.46 -6.92 -17.58
C ASP A 402 -9.26 -5.75 -18.15
N GLY A 403 -8.66 -4.56 -18.18
CA GLY A 403 -9.19 -3.33 -18.75
C GLY A 403 -10.02 -2.49 -17.78
N PHE A 404 -9.96 -2.77 -16.48
CA PHE A 404 -10.56 -1.95 -15.43
C PHE A 404 -9.45 -1.46 -14.49
N ASP A 405 -9.59 -0.23 -13.99
CA ASP A 405 -8.63 0.25 -13.02
C ASP A 405 -8.83 -0.43 -11.66
N ASP A 406 -7.73 -0.65 -10.96
CA ASP A 406 -7.68 -1.31 -9.66
C ASP A 406 -7.31 -0.30 -8.57
N VAL A 407 -7.52 -0.67 -7.30
CA VAL A 407 -7.14 0.17 -6.15
C VAL A 407 -6.32 -0.58 -5.12
N ILE A 408 -5.37 0.12 -4.50
CA ILE A 408 -4.52 -0.40 -3.42
C ILE A 408 -4.78 0.33 -2.10
N ILE A 409 -4.83 -0.42 -1.00
CA ILE A 409 -5.28 0.08 0.31
C ILE A 409 -4.33 -0.40 1.41
N ALA A 410 -3.68 0.54 2.08
CA ALA A 410 -2.79 0.25 3.19
C ALA A 410 -3.58 0.01 4.50
N VAL A 411 -3.03 -0.88 5.31
CA VAL A 411 -3.53 -1.24 6.63
C VAL A 411 -2.41 -1.06 7.65
N SER A 412 -2.71 -0.44 8.80
CA SER A 412 -1.65 -0.08 9.78
C SER A 412 -1.62 -0.94 11.04
N GLY A 413 -2.69 -1.68 11.32
CA GLY A 413 -2.79 -2.59 12.47
C GLY A 413 -2.50 -4.05 12.16
N SER A 414 -2.46 -4.42 10.89
CA SER A 414 -2.01 -5.71 10.37
C SER A 414 -0.78 -5.50 9.48
N SER A 415 -0.11 -6.60 9.12
CA SER A 415 0.94 -6.58 8.09
C SER A 415 0.34 -6.75 6.69
N SER A 416 -0.86 -6.21 6.45
CA SER A 416 -1.58 -6.35 5.18
C SER A 416 -1.64 -5.05 4.38
N THR A 417 -1.75 -5.21 3.08
CA THR A 417 -2.11 -4.20 2.08
C THR A 417 -3.00 -4.92 1.11
N TYR A 418 -4.16 -4.34 0.81
CA TYR A 418 -5.14 -4.97 -0.06
C TYR A 418 -5.11 -4.31 -1.43
N LEU A 419 -4.91 -5.12 -2.45
CA LEU A 419 -5.21 -4.77 -3.84
C LEU A 419 -6.65 -5.18 -4.13
N VAL A 420 -7.42 -4.40 -4.88
CA VAL A 420 -8.82 -4.66 -5.19
C VAL A 420 -9.03 -4.45 -6.67
N PHE A 421 -9.40 -5.51 -7.40
CA PHE A 421 -9.61 -5.38 -8.84
C PHE A 421 -10.94 -4.72 -9.22
N GLY A 422 -10.87 -3.88 -10.24
CA GLY A 422 -12.01 -3.34 -10.97
C GLY A 422 -12.84 -4.42 -11.65
N GLN A 423 -14.06 -4.09 -12.07
CA GLN A 423 -14.90 -4.98 -12.88
C GLN A 423 -16.16 -4.27 -13.42
N ALA A 424 -16.56 -4.64 -14.64
CA ALA A 424 -17.80 -4.17 -15.27
C ALA A 424 -19.10 -4.58 -14.55
N THR A 425 -19.10 -5.64 -13.74
CA THR A 425 -20.32 -6.08 -13.04
C THR A 425 -20.38 -5.48 -11.64
N GLY A 426 -21.42 -4.67 -11.41
CA GLY A 426 -21.59 -3.84 -10.22
C GLY A 426 -21.20 -4.49 -8.89
N PHE A 427 -20.57 -3.70 -8.05
CA PHE A 427 -20.19 -4.04 -6.69
C PHE A 427 -21.43 -4.06 -5.80
N ASP A 428 -21.45 -4.88 -4.74
CA ASP A 428 -22.44 -4.72 -3.68
C ASP A 428 -22.13 -3.42 -2.91
N GLY A 429 -23.12 -2.65 -2.48
CA GLY A 429 -22.88 -1.37 -1.78
C GLY A 429 -22.04 -1.46 -0.49
N SER A 430 -21.92 -2.66 0.09
CA SER A 430 -20.93 -2.97 1.11
C SER A 430 -20.32 -4.32 0.78
N VAL A 431 -18.99 -4.33 0.67
CA VAL A 431 -18.18 -5.53 0.43
C VAL A 431 -17.26 -5.70 1.63
N ASN A 432 -17.43 -6.80 2.35
CA ASN A 432 -16.46 -7.18 3.38
C ASN A 432 -15.17 -7.63 2.67
N LEU A 433 -13.99 -7.22 3.16
CA LEU A 433 -12.72 -7.66 2.59
C LEU A 433 -12.63 -9.18 2.49
N MET A 434 -13.10 -9.96 3.45
CA MET A 434 -13.19 -11.43 3.35
C MET A 434 -14.04 -11.95 2.17
N THR A 435 -15.01 -11.17 1.69
CA THR A 435 -15.82 -11.51 0.51
C THR A 435 -15.16 -11.07 -0.80
N LEU A 436 -14.34 -10.02 -0.76
CA LEU A 436 -13.55 -9.51 -1.88
C LEU A 436 -12.23 -10.27 -2.05
N MET A 437 -11.60 -10.70 -0.95
CA MET A 437 -10.38 -11.50 -0.96
C MET A 437 -10.61 -12.85 -1.64
N ARG A 438 -11.82 -13.39 -1.53
CA ARG A 438 -12.29 -14.59 -2.26
C ARG A 438 -12.59 -14.34 -3.74
N LYS A 439 -12.31 -13.14 -4.25
CA LYS A 439 -12.66 -12.66 -5.59
C LYS A 439 -11.55 -11.91 -6.31
N SER A 440 -10.75 -11.05 -5.68
CA SER A 440 -9.92 -10.12 -6.46
C SER A 440 -8.95 -9.32 -5.60
N SER A 441 -8.07 -9.96 -4.82
CA SER A 441 -7.09 -9.21 -4.02
C SER A 441 -5.77 -9.92 -3.76
N ALA A 442 -4.72 -9.12 -3.54
CA ALA A 442 -3.42 -9.54 -3.01
C ALA A 442 -3.06 -8.87 -1.67
N TYR A 443 -2.12 -9.47 -0.92
CA TYR A 443 -1.68 -9.08 0.44
C TYR A 443 -0.20 -8.68 0.47
N PHE A 444 0.19 -7.65 1.23
CA PHE A 444 1.59 -7.27 1.45
C PHE A 444 1.84 -6.61 2.84
N GLY A 445 3.01 -6.85 3.48
CA GLY A 445 3.51 -6.47 4.84
C GLY A 445 2.98 -5.25 5.65
N THR A 446 3.68 -4.78 6.70
CA THR A 446 3.23 -3.60 7.49
C THR A 446 3.51 -2.31 6.71
N VAL A 447 2.48 -1.54 6.31
CA VAL A 447 2.66 -0.47 5.31
C VAL A 447 2.35 0.93 5.83
N SER A 448 3.11 1.91 5.31
CA SER A 448 2.87 3.33 5.53
C SER A 448 2.25 4.07 4.38
N SER A 449 2.68 3.75 3.16
CA SER A 449 2.19 4.41 1.97
C SER A 449 2.13 3.42 0.82
N VAL A 450 1.10 3.57 -0.02
CA VAL A 450 0.87 2.75 -1.22
C VAL A 450 0.60 3.65 -2.41
N SER A 451 0.99 3.21 -3.60
CA SER A 451 0.68 3.88 -4.86
C SER A 451 0.79 2.90 -6.02
N GLY A 452 0.07 3.10 -7.12
CA GLY A 452 0.49 2.58 -8.42
C GLY A 452 1.86 3.16 -8.81
N ALA A 453 2.70 2.36 -9.46
CA ALA A 453 3.99 2.76 -9.98
C ALA A 453 3.95 3.06 -11.49
N GLY A 454 2.82 2.78 -12.16
CA GLY A 454 2.76 2.68 -13.63
C GLY A 454 3.48 1.44 -14.13
N ASP A 455 3.70 1.33 -15.44
CA ASP A 455 4.40 0.20 -16.06
C ASP A 455 5.92 0.46 -16.07
N VAL A 456 6.58 0.18 -14.94
CA VAL A 456 8.01 0.52 -14.75
C VAL A 456 8.93 -0.45 -15.49
N ASN A 457 8.40 -1.59 -15.92
CA ASN A 457 9.16 -2.66 -16.58
C ASN A 457 8.82 -2.79 -18.09
N GLY A 458 7.74 -2.17 -18.55
CA GLY A 458 7.27 -2.16 -19.94
C GLY A 458 6.60 -3.45 -20.40
N ASP A 459 5.99 -4.22 -19.51
CA ASP A 459 5.28 -5.47 -19.83
C ASP A 459 3.80 -5.25 -20.18
N GLY A 460 3.31 -4.02 -20.02
CA GLY A 460 1.96 -3.59 -20.34
C GLY A 460 0.96 -3.77 -19.20
N PHE A 461 1.42 -4.07 -17.98
CA PHE A 461 0.62 -4.05 -16.77
C PHE A 461 1.09 -2.92 -15.86
N ASP A 462 0.16 -2.29 -15.14
CA ASP A 462 0.56 -1.32 -14.12
C ASP A 462 1.19 -2.05 -12.92
N ASP A 463 2.23 -1.46 -12.36
CA ASP A 463 2.98 -1.99 -11.22
C ASP A 463 2.58 -1.27 -9.92
N LEU A 464 2.98 -1.83 -8.77
CA LEU A 464 2.60 -1.35 -7.44
C LEU A 464 3.80 -0.92 -6.61
N MET A 465 3.66 0.15 -5.83
CA MET A 465 4.62 0.59 -4.83
C MET A 465 4.10 0.44 -3.40
N ILE A 466 4.97 -0.04 -2.52
CA ILE A 466 4.64 -0.28 -1.12
C ILE A 466 5.77 0.23 -0.23
N GLY A 467 5.50 1.32 0.49
CA GLY A 467 6.44 1.96 1.41
C GLY A 467 6.31 1.46 2.85
N VAL A 468 7.38 0.86 3.38
CA VAL A 468 7.48 0.32 4.74
C VAL A 468 8.56 1.08 5.52
N PRO A 469 8.25 2.25 6.09
CA PRO A 469 9.21 3.03 6.84
C PRO A 469 9.54 2.33 8.15
N GLY A 470 10.84 2.25 8.43
CA GLY A 470 11.36 1.73 9.68
C GLY A 470 10.84 2.49 10.89
N GLY A 471 10.58 1.75 11.96
CA GLY A 471 10.20 2.27 13.27
C GLY A 471 11.15 1.80 14.38
N LEU A 472 10.84 2.17 15.62
CA LEU A 472 11.55 1.70 16.81
C LEU A 472 10.87 0.43 17.34
N ALA A 473 11.48 -0.74 17.14
CA ALA A 473 11.09 -2.00 17.77
C ALA A 473 11.76 -2.15 19.14
N VAL A 474 11.12 -2.84 20.08
CA VAL A 474 11.74 -3.18 21.37
C VAL A 474 12.26 -4.60 21.28
N ASP A 475 13.57 -4.80 21.42
CA ASP A 475 14.15 -6.13 21.43
C ASP A 475 13.80 -6.90 22.71
N GLN A 476 14.10 -8.20 22.73
CA GLN A 476 13.84 -9.10 23.87
C GLN A 476 14.47 -8.64 25.22
N TYR A 477 15.35 -7.63 25.21
CA TYR A 477 16.01 -7.07 26.38
C TYR A 477 15.43 -5.70 26.79
N GLY A 478 14.42 -5.20 26.08
CA GLY A 478 13.80 -3.90 26.36
C GLY A 478 14.55 -2.72 25.71
N TYR A 479 15.49 -2.97 24.79
CA TYR A 479 16.18 -1.90 24.06
C TYR A 479 15.42 -1.56 22.78
N PHE A 480 15.29 -0.27 22.51
CA PHE A 480 14.78 0.20 21.23
C PHE A 480 15.83 -0.08 20.14
N ARG A 481 15.40 -0.74 19.06
CA ARG A 481 16.15 -0.96 17.84
C ARG A 481 15.39 -0.32 16.68
N ASP A 482 16.11 0.37 15.82
CA ASP A 482 15.57 0.76 14.53
C ASP A 482 15.32 -0.52 13.71
N THR A 483 14.11 -0.63 13.18
CA THR A 483 13.78 -1.58 12.11
C THR A 483 14.15 -0.92 10.79
N PRO A 484 14.71 -1.66 9.82
CA PRO A 484 15.08 -1.09 8.53
C PRO A 484 13.84 -0.59 7.81
N SER A 485 13.95 0.55 7.14
CA SER A 485 12.96 1.00 6.18
C SER A 485 13.16 0.30 4.84
N ILE A 486 12.08 -0.15 4.21
CA ILE A 486 12.10 -0.86 2.94
C ILE A 486 10.98 -0.29 2.06
N THR A 487 11.22 -0.20 0.76
CA THR A 487 10.16 0.01 -0.23
C THR A 487 10.16 -1.18 -1.17
N TYR A 488 8.97 -1.61 -1.60
CA TYR A 488 8.81 -2.68 -2.56
C TYR A 488 8.16 -2.13 -3.82
N VAL A 489 8.60 -2.63 -4.96
CA VAL A 489 7.90 -2.50 -6.24
C VAL A 489 7.48 -3.90 -6.64
N VAL A 490 6.20 -4.10 -6.93
CA VAL A 490 5.63 -5.39 -7.29
C VAL A 490 5.10 -5.27 -8.71
N PHE A 491 5.51 -6.17 -9.59
CA PHE A 491 5.09 -6.08 -10.99
C PHE A 491 3.66 -6.59 -11.18
N GLY A 492 2.89 -5.83 -11.96
CA GLY A 492 1.59 -6.26 -12.46
C GLY A 492 1.73 -7.51 -13.33
N SER A 493 0.63 -8.24 -13.49
CA SER A 493 0.62 -9.44 -14.32
C SER A 493 -0.81 -9.90 -14.57
N SER A 494 -1.05 -10.53 -15.72
CA SER A 494 -2.31 -11.25 -15.97
C SER A 494 -2.63 -12.33 -14.94
N ASP A 495 -1.62 -12.78 -14.18
CA ASP A 495 -1.82 -13.75 -13.11
C ASP A 495 -2.42 -13.10 -11.84
N PHE A 496 -2.46 -11.77 -11.71
CA PHE A 496 -2.95 -11.07 -10.52
C PHE A 496 -4.45 -11.25 -10.27
N GLY A 497 -5.25 -11.59 -11.28
CA GLY A 497 -6.69 -11.87 -11.12
C GLY A 497 -7.06 -13.30 -10.69
N GLY A 498 -6.06 -14.20 -10.63
CA GLY A 498 -6.24 -15.62 -10.36
C GLY A 498 -6.89 -16.37 -11.52
N ASP A 499 -6.31 -17.52 -11.88
CA ASP A 499 -7.00 -18.47 -12.75
C ASP A 499 -8.36 -18.87 -12.13
N GLN A 500 -9.30 -19.31 -12.97
CA GLN A 500 -10.53 -19.96 -12.51
C GLN A 500 -10.18 -21.07 -11.51
N VAL A 501 -10.65 -20.94 -10.26
CA VAL A 501 -10.38 -21.96 -9.24
C VAL A 501 -10.98 -23.29 -9.67
N ASP A 502 -10.15 -24.32 -9.85
CA ASP A 502 -10.60 -25.66 -10.25
C ASP A 502 -11.59 -26.26 -9.24
N PHE A 503 -11.36 -26.02 -7.94
CA PHE A 503 -12.19 -26.49 -6.84
C PHE A 503 -12.60 -25.34 -5.90
N PRO A 504 -13.65 -24.57 -6.24
CA PRO A 504 -14.13 -23.49 -5.39
C PRO A 504 -15.03 -24.03 -4.26
N GLY A 505 -14.71 -23.67 -3.02
CA GLY A 505 -15.45 -24.08 -1.84
C GLY A 505 -16.55 -23.13 -1.38
N THR A 506 -17.20 -23.54 -0.30
CA THR A 506 -18.37 -22.90 0.29
C THR A 506 -18.09 -22.54 1.75
N PRO A 507 -18.93 -21.72 2.41
CA PRO A 507 -18.76 -21.45 3.85
C PRO A 507 -18.97 -22.66 4.79
N GLY A 508 -19.04 -23.90 4.29
CA GLY A 508 -19.24 -25.10 5.10
C GLY A 508 -18.34 -26.23 4.64
N ASP A 509 -18.21 -27.28 5.48
CA ASP A 509 -17.25 -28.36 5.27
C ASP A 509 -17.35 -29.04 3.88
N ASP A 510 -16.31 -28.84 3.06
CA ASP A 510 -16.17 -29.33 1.70
C ASP A 510 -15.12 -30.44 1.59
N ILE A 511 -15.23 -31.24 0.51
CA ILE A 511 -14.27 -32.32 0.22
C ILE A 511 -13.87 -32.26 -1.25
N PHE A 512 -12.62 -31.89 -1.51
CA PHE A 512 -12.03 -31.83 -2.83
C PHE A 512 -11.04 -32.96 -3.08
N THR A 513 -10.91 -33.33 -4.35
CA THR A 513 -9.96 -34.33 -4.79
C THR A 513 -9.57 -34.05 -6.22
N GLY A 514 -8.37 -33.50 -6.41
CA GLY A 514 -7.85 -33.20 -7.73
C GLY A 514 -7.20 -34.38 -8.42
N THR A 515 -6.40 -34.04 -9.42
CA THR A 515 -5.76 -34.97 -10.34
C THR A 515 -4.23 -34.80 -10.27
N LYS A 516 -3.56 -34.97 -11.41
CA LYS A 516 -2.11 -34.81 -11.55
C LYS A 516 -1.76 -33.51 -12.28
N ALA A 517 -2.76 -32.69 -12.59
CA ALA A 517 -2.57 -31.41 -13.22
C ALA A 517 -2.13 -30.41 -12.15
N ALA A 518 -1.68 -29.22 -12.57
CA ALA A 518 -1.64 -28.10 -11.65
C ALA A 518 -3.09 -27.65 -11.43
N GLU A 519 -3.58 -27.75 -10.19
CA GLU A 519 -4.96 -27.42 -9.84
C GLU A 519 -5.00 -26.49 -8.61
N SER A 520 -5.99 -25.60 -8.57
CA SER A 520 -6.21 -24.71 -7.42
C SER A 520 -7.42 -25.13 -6.58
N PHE A 521 -7.28 -25.14 -5.26
CA PHE A 521 -8.30 -25.51 -4.30
C PHE A 521 -8.59 -24.38 -3.32
N GLU A 522 -9.86 -24.10 -3.07
CA GLU A 522 -10.32 -23.08 -2.11
C GLU A 522 -11.35 -23.69 -1.14
N GLY A 523 -11.16 -23.53 0.16
CA GLY A 523 -11.97 -24.17 1.21
C GLY A 523 -13.17 -23.32 1.63
N GLY A 524 -12.89 -22.18 2.24
CA GLY A 524 -13.91 -21.24 2.69
C GLY A 524 -13.87 -21.02 4.19
N ASP A 525 -15.02 -21.12 4.87
CA ASP A 525 -15.13 -21.00 6.35
C ASP A 525 -15.35 -22.36 7.05
N GLY A 526 -15.35 -23.44 6.27
CA GLY A 526 -15.66 -24.80 6.71
C GLY A 526 -14.45 -25.54 7.29
N ASN A 527 -14.64 -26.77 7.77
CA ASN A 527 -13.52 -27.68 8.03
C ASN A 527 -13.33 -28.56 6.79
N ASP A 528 -12.46 -28.13 5.90
CA ASP A 528 -12.36 -28.59 4.54
C ASP A 528 -11.32 -29.69 4.37
N ARG A 529 -11.54 -30.54 3.37
CA ARG A 529 -10.65 -31.66 3.06
C ARG A 529 -10.19 -31.60 1.61
N MET A 530 -8.94 -31.21 1.40
CA MET A 530 -8.35 -31.06 0.08
C MET A 530 -7.31 -32.15 -0.18
N ILE A 531 -7.35 -32.74 -1.37
CA ILE A 531 -6.46 -33.84 -1.73
C ILE A 531 -5.87 -33.58 -3.12
N GLY A 532 -4.60 -33.14 -3.14
CA GLY A 532 -3.75 -33.18 -4.31
C GLY A 532 -3.37 -34.60 -4.68
N ARG A 533 -3.36 -34.93 -5.98
CA ARG A 533 -2.87 -36.22 -6.47
C ARG A 533 -1.60 -36.08 -7.33
N GLY A 534 -0.86 -34.98 -7.10
CA GLY A 534 0.40 -34.59 -7.72
C GLY A 534 0.21 -33.42 -8.69
N GLY A 535 1.30 -32.83 -9.19
CA GLY A 535 1.22 -31.59 -9.97
C GLY A 535 1.46 -30.36 -9.09
N ALA A 536 1.63 -29.21 -9.74
CA ALA A 536 1.82 -27.91 -9.10
C ALA A 536 0.50 -27.36 -8.57
N ASP A 537 -0.03 -28.04 -7.56
CA ASP A 537 -1.29 -27.69 -6.92
C ASP A 537 -1.13 -26.48 -5.99
N SER A 538 -2.15 -25.63 -5.92
CA SER A 538 -2.28 -24.53 -4.95
C SER A 538 -3.46 -24.81 -4.01
N PHE A 539 -3.23 -24.76 -2.70
CA PHE A 539 -4.25 -24.99 -1.67
C PHE A 539 -4.42 -23.75 -0.80
N ASP A 540 -5.63 -23.22 -0.75
CA ASP A 540 -6.03 -22.16 0.18
C ASP A 540 -7.25 -22.63 0.98
N SER A 541 -7.04 -22.96 2.25
CA SER A 541 -8.08 -23.62 3.06
C SER A 541 -9.07 -22.65 3.70
N GLY A 542 -8.66 -21.40 3.94
CA GLY A 542 -9.52 -20.39 4.55
C GLY A 542 -9.64 -20.52 6.07
N ALA A 543 -10.82 -20.26 6.64
CA ALA A 543 -11.05 -20.39 8.09
C ALA A 543 -11.64 -21.76 8.39
N GLY A 544 -11.17 -22.47 9.41
CA GLY A 544 -11.55 -23.87 9.53
C GLY A 544 -10.73 -24.69 10.51
N ASN A 545 -10.76 -26.00 10.34
CA ASN A 545 -9.71 -26.90 10.84
C ASN A 545 -9.53 -27.91 9.73
N ASP A 546 -8.62 -27.60 8.83
CA ASP A 546 -8.60 -28.13 7.49
C ASP A 546 -7.61 -29.26 7.36
N TYR A 547 -7.81 -30.04 6.32
CA TYR A 547 -6.96 -31.16 5.99
C TYR A 547 -6.54 -31.07 4.53
N ILE A 548 -5.27 -30.70 4.33
CA ILE A 548 -4.64 -30.64 3.02
C ILE A 548 -3.79 -31.90 2.86
N ARG A 549 -3.83 -32.53 1.69
CA ARG A 549 -3.04 -33.74 1.43
C ARG A 549 -2.26 -33.64 0.13
N ILE A 550 -0.93 -33.58 0.26
CA ILE A 550 0.02 -33.48 -0.85
C ILE A 550 0.67 -34.84 -1.16
N LEU A 551 1.09 -35.03 -2.41
CA LEU A 551 1.70 -36.27 -2.90
C LEU A 551 3.22 -36.16 -3.16
N GLY A 552 3.73 -34.94 -3.29
CA GLY A 552 5.13 -34.59 -3.55
C GLY A 552 5.43 -33.16 -3.10
N ASP A 553 6.64 -32.67 -3.41
CA ASP A 553 7.14 -31.30 -3.19
C ASP A 553 6.96 -30.43 -4.44
N ASP A 554 6.21 -30.94 -5.43
CA ASP A 554 5.90 -30.27 -6.68
C ASP A 554 4.73 -29.30 -6.59
N PHE A 555 4.08 -29.18 -5.42
CA PHE A 555 2.99 -28.21 -5.18
C PHE A 555 3.49 -26.78 -5.33
N GLN A 556 2.60 -25.90 -5.78
CA GLN A 556 2.89 -24.47 -5.91
C GLN A 556 2.74 -23.76 -4.57
N PHE A 557 1.66 -24.04 -3.84
CA PHE A 557 1.32 -23.30 -2.63
C PHE A 557 0.42 -24.11 -1.69
N VAL A 558 0.61 -23.93 -0.38
CA VAL A 558 -0.23 -24.53 0.68
C VAL A 558 -0.46 -23.49 1.77
N ASP A 559 -1.71 -23.16 2.04
CA ASP A 559 -2.11 -22.37 3.20
C ASP A 559 -3.28 -23.03 3.94
N GLY A 560 -3.07 -23.26 5.24
CA GLY A 560 -4.12 -23.74 6.14
C GLY A 560 -5.05 -22.64 6.62
N GLY A 561 -4.65 -21.36 6.55
CA GLY A 561 -5.46 -20.23 6.96
C GLY A 561 -5.71 -20.16 8.47
N LEU A 562 -6.93 -19.81 8.88
CA LEU A 562 -7.28 -19.60 10.30
C LEU A 562 -7.79 -20.90 10.92
N GLY A 563 -7.08 -21.43 11.91
CA GLY A 563 -7.59 -22.55 12.68
C GLY A 563 -6.55 -23.49 13.22
N THR A 564 -6.78 -24.79 13.04
CA THR A 564 -5.79 -25.81 13.37
C THR A 564 -5.75 -26.82 12.24
N ASP A 565 -4.74 -26.67 11.42
CA ASP A 565 -4.73 -27.23 10.08
C ASP A 565 -3.71 -28.35 9.96
N ILE A 566 -4.01 -29.29 9.06
CA ILE A 566 -3.27 -30.54 8.91
C ILE A 566 -2.74 -30.67 7.49
N LEU A 567 -1.41 -30.66 7.36
CA LEU A 567 -0.71 -31.09 6.14
C LEU A 567 -0.40 -32.58 6.19
N GLY A 568 -1.11 -33.36 5.37
CA GLY A 568 -0.94 -34.80 5.25
C GLY A 568 -0.01 -35.19 4.10
N LEU A 569 0.99 -36.03 4.39
CA LEU A 569 1.89 -36.59 3.40
C LEU A 569 1.31 -37.91 2.85
N ALA A 570 0.95 -37.95 1.56
CA ALA A 570 0.38 -39.15 0.93
C ALA A 570 1.35 -39.99 0.09
N GLY A 571 2.60 -39.53 -0.07
CA GLY A 571 3.61 -40.22 -0.86
C GLY A 571 4.07 -41.56 -0.25
N SER A 572 4.88 -42.29 -1.02
CA SER A 572 5.45 -43.57 -0.58
C SER A 572 6.90 -43.37 -0.11
N GLY A 573 7.11 -43.27 1.19
CA GLY A 573 8.43 -42.93 1.77
C GLY A 573 8.84 -41.50 1.43
N TYR A 574 7.87 -40.58 1.53
CA TYR A 574 8.06 -39.19 1.14
C TYR A 574 8.93 -38.45 2.16
N ASN A 575 9.90 -37.69 1.68
CA ASN A 575 10.79 -36.85 2.48
C ASN A 575 10.47 -35.39 2.19
N LEU A 576 9.77 -34.73 3.12
CA LEU A 576 9.53 -33.30 3.07
C LEU A 576 10.68 -32.59 3.79
N ASP A 577 11.48 -31.83 3.06
CA ASP A 577 12.50 -30.98 3.65
C ASP A 577 11.98 -29.55 3.68
N LEU A 578 11.58 -29.08 4.87
CA LEU A 578 10.88 -27.81 5.02
C LEU A 578 11.72 -26.64 4.52
N SER A 579 13.04 -26.68 4.70
CA SER A 579 13.91 -25.61 4.21
C SER A 579 13.88 -25.40 2.68
N ASN A 580 13.32 -26.34 1.91
CA ASN A 580 13.16 -26.20 0.45
C ASN A 580 11.76 -25.70 0.04
N VAL A 581 10.80 -25.66 0.96
CA VAL A 581 9.39 -25.37 0.66
C VAL A 581 8.73 -24.45 1.68
N ILE A 582 9.49 -23.93 2.65
CA ILE A 582 8.96 -23.14 3.76
C ILE A 582 8.26 -21.88 3.27
N ASP A 583 8.78 -21.29 2.19
CA ASP A 583 8.19 -20.10 1.55
C ASP A 583 6.84 -20.42 0.88
N ASN A 584 6.56 -21.69 0.60
CA ASN A 584 5.34 -22.15 -0.09
C ASN A 584 4.32 -22.84 0.84
N ILE A 585 4.60 -22.95 2.15
CA ILE A 585 3.69 -23.58 3.13
C ILE A 585 3.46 -22.65 4.32
N HIS A 586 2.21 -22.26 4.53
CA HIS A 586 1.78 -21.33 5.57
C HIS A 586 0.62 -21.88 6.40
N GLY A 587 0.50 -21.42 7.64
CA GLY A 587 -0.69 -21.68 8.48
C GLY A 587 -0.91 -23.17 8.79
N ILE A 588 0.14 -23.93 9.11
CA ILE A 588 0.04 -25.38 9.39
C ILE A 588 0.51 -25.70 10.81
N GLU A 589 -0.41 -26.15 11.66
CA GLU A 589 -0.11 -26.55 13.04
C GLU A 589 0.23 -28.05 13.16
N THR A 590 -0.17 -28.87 12.19
CA THR A 590 0.05 -30.32 12.23
C THR A 590 0.55 -30.89 10.90
N ILE A 591 1.70 -31.58 10.93
CA ILE A 591 2.14 -32.45 9.82
C ILE A 591 1.82 -33.91 10.16
N ALA A 592 1.14 -34.59 9.23
CA ALA A 592 0.70 -35.97 9.36
C ALA A 592 1.42 -36.89 8.36
N LEU A 593 2.31 -37.75 8.87
CA LEU A 593 3.16 -38.70 8.15
C LEU A 593 2.47 -40.05 7.84
N TYR A 594 1.13 -40.10 7.82
CA TYR A 594 0.39 -41.34 7.60
C TYR A 594 0.36 -41.82 6.13
N GLY A 595 1.37 -41.45 5.35
CA GLY A 595 1.62 -41.96 4.00
C GLY A 595 1.97 -43.45 4.01
N VAL A 596 2.29 -44.00 2.84
CA VAL A 596 2.69 -45.41 2.74
C VAL A 596 4.21 -45.53 2.91
N GLY A 597 4.68 -46.48 3.72
CA GLY A 597 6.12 -46.64 3.97
C GLY A 597 6.67 -45.61 4.95
N ASP A 598 8.00 -45.52 5.03
CA ASP A 598 8.72 -44.74 6.04
C ASP A 598 8.90 -43.29 5.55
N ASN A 599 8.12 -42.35 6.08
CA ASN A 599 8.15 -40.94 5.67
C ASN A 599 9.04 -40.11 6.58
N MET A 600 9.52 -38.98 6.07
CA MET A 600 10.47 -38.13 6.77
C MET A 600 10.10 -36.66 6.66
N VAL A 601 10.29 -35.92 7.75
CA VAL A 601 10.32 -34.46 7.74
C VAL A 601 11.69 -33.99 8.23
N THR A 602 12.33 -33.11 7.47
CA THR A 602 13.52 -32.37 7.88
C THR A 602 13.13 -30.94 8.19
N LEU A 603 13.59 -30.40 9.33
CA LEU A 603 13.20 -29.08 9.80
C LEU A 603 14.28 -28.39 10.64
N THR A 604 14.18 -27.07 10.76
CA THR A 604 14.87 -26.24 11.74
C THR A 604 13.92 -25.66 12.78
N ALA A 605 14.45 -24.99 13.81
CA ALA A 605 13.61 -24.25 14.76
C ALA A 605 12.95 -23.02 14.12
N GLN A 606 13.57 -22.44 13.09
CA GLN A 606 13.01 -21.29 12.37
C GLN A 606 11.79 -21.75 11.54
N ASP A 607 11.90 -22.87 10.83
CA ASP A 607 10.79 -23.46 10.07
C ASP A 607 9.53 -23.69 10.95
N VAL A 608 9.70 -24.07 12.23
CA VAL A 608 8.57 -24.25 13.17
C VAL A 608 7.88 -22.93 13.53
N ILE A 609 8.65 -21.84 13.59
CA ILE A 609 8.12 -20.50 13.84
C ILE A 609 7.40 -20.00 12.59
N ASP A 610 8.01 -20.18 11.42
CA ASP A 610 7.49 -19.67 10.15
C ASP A 610 6.19 -20.38 9.73
N LEU A 611 6.05 -21.69 10.03
CA LEU A 611 4.82 -22.45 9.75
C LEU A 611 3.64 -22.13 10.68
N SER A 612 3.89 -21.76 11.94
CA SER A 612 2.85 -21.63 12.97
C SER A 612 2.54 -20.17 13.25
N GLN A 613 1.46 -19.65 12.66
CA GLN A 613 1.12 -18.23 12.74
C GLN A 613 0.64 -17.76 14.14
N GLU A 614 0.22 -18.68 15.03
CA GLU A 614 -0.36 -18.31 16.33
C GLU A 614 0.39 -18.82 17.57
N THR A 615 1.14 -19.92 17.47
CA THR A 615 1.59 -20.64 18.68
C THR A 615 3.05 -21.04 18.70
N ASN A 616 3.81 -20.79 17.63
CA ASN A 616 5.18 -21.29 17.44
C ASN A 616 5.30 -22.80 17.73
N THR A 617 4.19 -23.54 17.57
CA THR A 617 4.05 -24.93 18.00
C THR A 617 3.64 -25.81 16.83
N LEU A 618 4.52 -26.72 16.43
CA LEU A 618 4.25 -27.69 15.38
C LEU A 618 4.03 -29.09 15.97
N LYS A 619 2.95 -29.77 15.54
CA LYS A 619 2.68 -31.17 15.88
C LYS A 619 3.04 -32.07 14.71
N ILE A 620 3.86 -33.09 14.95
CA ILE A 620 4.18 -34.11 13.96
C ILE A 620 3.61 -35.45 14.42
N LYS A 621 2.73 -36.04 13.61
CA LYS A 621 2.12 -37.35 13.87
C LYS A 621 2.54 -38.32 12.78
N GLY A 622 2.86 -39.56 13.16
CA GLY A 622 3.24 -40.62 12.22
C GLY A 622 3.15 -41.99 12.87
N ASN A 623 3.55 -43.01 12.14
CA ASN A 623 3.59 -44.40 12.57
C ASN A 623 5.05 -44.91 12.67
N ALA A 624 5.19 -46.16 13.12
CA ALA A 624 6.50 -46.78 13.25
C ALA A 624 7.19 -46.94 11.89
N GLY A 625 8.35 -46.29 11.74
CA GLY A 625 9.09 -46.20 10.48
C GLY A 625 9.33 -44.75 10.07
N ASP A 626 8.41 -43.86 10.45
CA ASP A 626 8.52 -42.43 10.16
C ASP A 626 9.62 -41.76 11.01
N ARG A 627 10.14 -40.63 10.50
CA ARG A 627 11.28 -39.94 11.11
C ARG A 627 11.19 -38.41 11.02
N VAL A 628 11.64 -37.74 12.07
CA VAL A 628 11.96 -36.30 12.05
C VAL A 628 13.49 -36.13 12.15
N VAL A 629 14.03 -35.24 11.33
CA VAL A 629 15.47 -34.90 11.26
C VAL A 629 15.65 -33.40 11.46
N GLY A 630 16.76 -33.00 12.11
CA GLY A 630 17.04 -31.60 12.45
C GLY A 630 17.15 -31.33 13.94
N LEU A 631 17.03 -32.37 14.77
CA LEU A 631 17.04 -32.29 16.23
C LEU A 631 18.42 -32.59 16.84
N SER A 632 19.44 -32.85 16.02
CA SER A 632 20.77 -33.26 16.48
C SER A 632 21.56 -32.19 17.26
N SER A 633 21.16 -30.92 17.20
CA SER A 633 21.81 -29.80 17.90
C SER A 633 20.81 -28.70 18.28
N GLY A 634 20.99 -28.07 19.45
CA GLY A 634 20.24 -26.88 19.86
C GLY A 634 18.89 -27.13 20.52
N TRP A 635 18.27 -28.28 20.29
CA TRP A 635 17.01 -28.67 20.91
C TRP A 635 17.19 -29.18 22.34
N THR A 636 16.16 -28.97 23.18
CA THR A 636 16.04 -29.52 24.53
C THR A 636 14.88 -30.51 24.59
N ASP A 637 15.13 -31.71 25.12
CA ASP A 637 14.09 -32.73 25.35
C ASP A 637 13.28 -32.42 26.63
N GLY A 638 11.99 -32.17 26.45
CA GLY A 638 11.01 -31.94 27.51
C GLY A 638 10.35 -33.22 28.04
N GLY A 639 10.70 -34.38 27.48
CA GLY A 639 10.15 -35.68 27.80
C GLY A 639 8.81 -35.98 27.12
N VAL A 640 8.23 -37.13 27.49
CA VAL A 640 6.97 -37.62 26.93
C VAL A 640 5.79 -37.11 27.75
N HIS A 641 4.87 -36.40 27.10
CA HIS A 641 3.62 -35.94 27.68
C HIS A 641 2.44 -36.44 26.84
N GLY A 642 1.70 -37.41 27.38
CA GLY A 642 0.64 -38.08 26.62
C GLY A 642 1.22 -38.92 25.48
N ASN A 643 0.80 -38.64 24.24
CA ASN A 643 1.22 -39.37 23.04
C ASN A 643 2.33 -38.65 22.26
N PHE A 644 2.95 -37.61 22.84
CA PHE A 644 3.99 -36.82 22.18
C PHE A 644 5.25 -36.73 23.04
N HIS A 645 6.41 -36.78 22.38
CA HIS A 645 7.66 -36.24 22.88
C HIS A 645 7.71 -34.74 22.59
N THR A 646 8.09 -33.95 23.59
CA THR A 646 8.20 -32.50 23.46
C THR A 646 9.65 -32.09 23.30
N TYR A 647 9.94 -31.30 22.27
CA TYR A 647 11.23 -30.66 22.06
C TYR A 647 11.08 -29.15 21.98
N THR A 648 12.04 -28.41 22.52
CA THR A 648 12.02 -26.93 22.50
C THR A 648 13.37 -26.37 22.09
N GLN A 649 13.37 -25.32 21.26
CA GLN A 649 14.56 -24.55 20.90
C GLN A 649 14.18 -23.07 20.73
N GLY A 650 14.64 -22.19 21.63
CA GLY A 650 14.17 -20.81 21.64
C GLY A 650 12.67 -20.74 21.94
N GLU A 651 11.91 -20.09 21.05
CA GLU A 651 10.44 -20.00 21.13
C GLU A 651 9.73 -21.17 20.41
N ALA A 652 10.46 -21.93 19.58
CA ALA A 652 9.90 -23.05 18.84
C ALA A 652 9.58 -24.23 19.78
N VAL A 653 8.36 -24.76 19.65
CA VAL A 653 7.88 -25.93 20.37
C VAL A 653 7.50 -27.02 19.36
N LEU A 654 8.11 -28.19 19.48
CA LEU A 654 7.83 -29.32 18.59
C LEU A 654 7.25 -30.48 19.40
N LEU A 655 6.09 -30.98 18.96
CA LEU A 655 5.39 -32.10 19.57
C LEU A 655 5.39 -33.29 18.61
N ILE A 656 6.29 -34.25 18.82
CA ILE A 656 6.50 -35.41 17.94
C ILE A 656 5.81 -36.63 18.52
N GLY A 657 4.98 -37.32 17.72
CA GLY A 657 4.29 -38.54 18.15
C GLY A 657 5.27 -39.62 18.63
N VAL A 658 4.93 -40.34 19.70
CA VAL A 658 5.80 -41.37 20.33
C VAL A 658 6.22 -42.51 19.40
N ASP A 659 5.50 -42.74 18.31
CA ASP A 659 5.79 -43.76 17.32
C ASP A 659 6.73 -43.28 16.21
N VAL A 660 7.06 -41.98 16.18
CA VAL A 660 7.95 -41.35 15.19
C VAL A 660 9.37 -41.26 15.76
N THR A 661 10.35 -41.64 14.96
CA THR A 661 11.76 -41.61 15.38
C THR A 661 12.39 -40.23 15.17
N THR A 662 13.40 -39.87 15.95
CA THR A 662 14.13 -38.59 15.81
C THR A 662 15.63 -38.81 15.74
N ASP A 663 16.38 -37.83 15.21
CA ASP A 663 17.84 -37.78 15.28
C ASP A 663 18.38 -37.10 16.56
N PHE A 664 17.50 -36.85 17.55
CA PHE A 664 17.90 -36.25 18.82
C PHE A 664 18.92 -37.15 19.54
N PRO A 665 20.03 -36.60 20.09
CA PRO A 665 21.05 -37.40 20.73
C PRO A 665 20.49 -38.09 21.99
N ILE A 666 20.52 -39.43 22.01
CA ILE A 666 20.19 -40.18 23.23
C ILE A 666 21.36 -40.01 24.21
N ALA A 667 21.06 -39.48 25.41
CA ALA A 667 22.02 -39.30 26.49
C ALA A 667 22.53 -40.61 27.11
#